data_AF-A0A4Q1D5M3-F1
#
_entry.id   AF-A0A4Q1D5M3-F1
#
_cell.length_a   1.000
_cell.length_b   1.000
_cell.length_c   1.000
_cell.angle_alpha   90.00
_cell.angle_beta   90.00
_cell.angle_gamma   90.00
#
_symmetry.space_group_name_H-M   'P 1'
#
loop_
_entity.id
_entity.type
_entity.pdbx_description
1 polymer ?
#
loop_
_entity_poly.entity_id
_entity_poly.type
_entity_poly.pdbx_seq_one_letter_code
_entity_poly.pdbx_strand_id
1 'polypeptide(L)'
;MKMITKKSLLAGVLLSAAAFTAKAQQVLPPALKNAKTSFAVVVDDATWKQATNEIQAYKKALEEQGLATYIVTHNWTKPEEIKEVLIRLYNQQPRLEGAALVGDIPIPMIRDAQHLTSAFKMDQRRNWQMSSVPSDRFYDDFHLKFNFLKRDSARKDYFYYSLAPESPQSLHLDIYTGRIKPPVTEGQDKYALIKAFLLKAIAAKKENNKLNQAFVSTGHGYNSESLDAWSDEQLALREQFPQLFLPGNSIKFFNYRMATHMKFNLLSELQRPDLDMAVFHDHGDEETQLISGYPDASNPDPSIENVKRYLRSKIQAAARKKGDVAKIKEGFTVRLGVPPSWMEDALADSVVIADSIFNANGDIMLADMRKLKPNARFVMIDACLTGSYQLDDYLAGYYPFNAGKTIVTMANSVGVLQDLWPGEMLGLLQHGVRLGNWFKHVAYLESHLFGDPSFAFTPTATDYDLNNHIVNSKANAAVWEKLLLVNDADIRALSFEKLAFIKKAAFSTQLKNAYFNQPYMTTRMEALKLLNRLDNADYITVLKAAVNDPYEFIRRQSAYYIGDNGGNDLIPAMLDLAITNRHSNRINSRIANIIDFMDTTATIAAIREKIKQHNYLVNAADIENILMREVTYAGAKIQRDTKLLLDTKAAAKERRFNITTLRNYTYHTVVPQICNMILDNNDDLQLRIAALEALSWFTHSYRKPLIIQTCDKLLRQPAIDPQLKAQAIRTKNMLQ
;
A
#
# COMPACT_ATOMS: atom_id res chain seq x y z
N MET A 1 6.08 26.59 -91.13
CA MET A 1 4.66 27.00 -90.95
C MET A 1 4.14 26.25 -89.72
N LYS A 2 3.99 26.94 -88.57
CA LYS A 2 2.72 27.50 -88.05
C LYS A 2 1.74 26.37 -87.67
N MET A 3 1.09 26.29 -86.52
CA MET A 3 0.84 27.19 -85.37
C MET A 3 0.27 26.30 -84.24
N ILE A 4 0.71 26.49 -83.00
CA ILE A 4 -0.07 27.07 -81.87
C ILE A 4 -1.35 26.31 -81.51
N THR A 5 -1.36 25.68 -80.33
CA THR A 5 -2.55 25.60 -79.45
C THR A 5 -2.14 25.96 -78.02
N LYS A 6 -2.77 27.02 -77.50
CA LYS A 6 -2.51 27.65 -76.20
C LYS A 6 -3.21 26.88 -75.08
N LYS A 7 -2.45 26.46 -74.07
CA LYS A 7 -2.90 26.40 -72.67
C LYS A 7 -1.85 27.10 -71.80
N SER A 8 -2.29 28.13 -71.11
CA SER A 8 -1.57 28.92 -70.10
C SER A 8 -2.70 29.42 -69.19
N LEU A 9 -2.62 29.47 -67.86
CA LEU A 9 -1.53 29.81 -66.98
C LEU A 9 -2.07 29.54 -65.56
N LEU A 10 -1.28 28.99 -64.64
CA LEU A 10 -1.00 29.60 -63.33
C LEU A 10 -0.11 28.66 -62.52
N ALA A 11 1.07 29.18 -62.18
CA ALA A 11 2.01 28.58 -61.25
C ALA A 11 1.86 29.24 -59.87
N GLY A 12 2.08 28.43 -58.83
CA GLY A 12 2.81 28.86 -57.64
C GLY A 12 1.99 29.15 -56.40
N VAL A 13 2.00 28.21 -55.43
CA VAL A 13 2.38 28.49 -54.04
C VAL A 13 3.09 27.25 -53.49
N LEU A 14 4.34 27.43 -53.04
CA LEU A 14 5.09 26.49 -52.20
C LEU A 14 4.38 26.33 -50.84
N LEU A 15 4.07 25.10 -50.45
CA LEU A 15 3.91 24.74 -49.03
C LEU A 15 5.08 23.87 -48.60
N SER A 16 5.99 24.46 -47.83
CA SER A 16 6.98 23.77 -47.01
C SER A 16 6.26 23.01 -45.90
N ALA A 17 5.97 21.74 -46.12
CA ALA A 17 5.55 20.81 -45.08
C ALA A 17 6.78 20.30 -44.33
N ALA A 18 7.02 20.84 -43.13
CA ALA A 18 7.92 20.23 -42.16
C ALA A 18 7.31 18.89 -41.70
N ALA A 19 7.77 17.79 -42.30
CA ALA A 19 7.43 16.45 -41.85
C ALA A 19 8.11 16.19 -40.50
N PHE A 20 7.35 16.29 -39.41
CA PHE A 20 7.72 15.65 -38.15
C PHE A 20 7.63 14.14 -38.35
N THR A 21 8.72 13.50 -38.76
CA THR A 21 8.83 12.04 -38.70
C THR A 21 8.93 11.64 -37.23
N ALA A 22 7.84 11.18 -36.63
CA ALA A 22 7.90 10.46 -35.36
C ALA A 22 8.78 9.21 -35.58
N LYS A 23 9.95 9.17 -34.94
CA LYS A 23 10.82 7.98 -34.97
C LYS A 23 10.09 6.85 -34.24
N ALA A 24 9.90 5.70 -34.88
CA ALA A 24 9.35 4.53 -34.20
C ALA A 24 10.28 4.08 -33.05
N GLN A 25 9.71 3.52 -31.99
CA GLN A 25 10.46 2.90 -30.89
C GLN A 25 11.42 1.82 -31.38
N GLN A 26 12.61 1.73 -30.78
CA GLN A 26 13.57 0.69 -31.09
C GLN A 26 13.45 -0.46 -30.07
N VAL A 27 13.24 -1.68 -30.57
CA VAL A 27 13.15 -2.90 -29.75
C VAL A 27 14.30 -3.82 -30.13
N LEU A 28 15.24 -4.01 -29.20
CA LEU A 28 16.32 -4.99 -29.32
C LEU A 28 15.84 -6.33 -28.73
N PRO A 29 15.81 -7.41 -29.53
CA PRO A 29 15.29 -8.69 -29.08
C PRO A 29 16.25 -9.45 -28.14
N PRO A 30 15.76 -10.47 -27.43
CA PRO A 30 16.57 -11.41 -26.67
C PRO A 30 17.60 -12.14 -27.55
N ALA A 31 18.79 -12.35 -27.00
CA ALA A 31 19.77 -13.27 -27.53
C ALA A 31 19.45 -14.71 -27.10
N LEU A 32 18.91 -14.89 -25.90
CA LEU A 32 18.47 -16.19 -25.39
C LEU A 32 17.19 -16.66 -26.12
N LYS A 33 17.25 -17.82 -26.80
CA LYS A 33 16.15 -18.35 -27.64
C LYS A 33 15.18 -19.30 -26.93
N ASN A 34 15.65 -20.04 -25.92
CA ASN A 34 14.88 -21.11 -25.26
C ASN A 34 14.53 -20.79 -23.79
N ALA A 35 14.22 -19.53 -23.50
CA ALA A 35 13.78 -19.14 -22.16
C ALA A 35 12.33 -19.54 -21.90
N LYS A 36 11.98 -19.80 -20.63
CA LYS A 36 10.58 -20.06 -20.24
C LYS A 36 9.74 -18.78 -20.14
N THR A 37 10.39 -17.67 -19.79
CA THR A 37 9.77 -16.34 -19.63
C THR A 37 10.68 -15.27 -20.21
N SER A 38 10.13 -14.07 -20.44
CA SER A 38 10.88 -12.90 -20.92
C SER A 38 10.74 -11.68 -20.00
N PHE A 39 11.63 -10.72 -20.18
CA PHE A 39 11.69 -9.48 -19.41
C PHE A 39 11.97 -8.29 -20.33
N ALA A 40 11.54 -7.09 -19.95
CA ALA A 40 11.79 -5.88 -20.72
C ALA A 40 12.59 -4.85 -19.92
N VAL A 41 13.63 -4.29 -20.52
CA VAL A 41 14.28 -3.07 -20.03
C VAL A 41 13.75 -1.90 -20.87
N VAL A 42 12.84 -1.13 -20.28
CA VAL A 42 12.26 0.07 -20.89
C VAL A 42 13.09 1.28 -20.47
N VAL A 43 13.66 2.00 -21.42
CA VAL A 43 14.59 3.10 -21.16
C VAL A 43 14.31 4.29 -22.07
N ASP A 44 14.50 5.52 -21.58
CA ASP A 44 14.44 6.71 -22.43
C ASP A 44 15.71 6.86 -23.29
N ASP A 45 15.58 7.50 -24.46
CA ASP A 45 16.69 7.68 -25.41
C ASP A 45 17.92 8.40 -24.82
N ALA A 46 17.75 9.31 -23.86
CA ALA A 46 18.87 10.04 -23.26
C ALA A 46 19.66 9.12 -22.31
N THR A 47 18.95 8.38 -21.45
CA THR A 47 19.56 7.37 -20.58
C THR A 47 20.20 6.25 -21.40
N TRP A 48 19.56 5.78 -22.46
CA TRP A 48 20.13 4.77 -23.36
C TRP A 48 21.47 5.23 -23.93
N LYS A 49 21.55 6.45 -24.49
CA LYS A 49 22.79 7.01 -25.05
C LYS A 49 23.91 7.11 -24.03
N GLN A 50 23.58 7.43 -22.78
CA GLN A 50 24.57 7.61 -21.74
C GLN A 50 25.05 6.27 -21.17
N ALA A 51 24.17 5.28 -21.01
CA ALA A 51 24.43 4.02 -20.30
C ALA A 51 24.28 2.75 -21.17
N THR A 52 24.54 2.86 -22.49
CA THR A 52 24.33 1.76 -23.45
C THR A 52 25.06 0.48 -23.02
N ASN A 53 26.32 0.59 -22.61
CA ASN A 53 27.15 -0.56 -22.25
C ASN A 53 26.64 -1.27 -20.99
N GLU A 54 26.27 -0.51 -19.96
CA GLU A 54 25.76 -1.01 -18.71
C GLU A 54 24.38 -1.67 -18.88
N ILE A 55 23.49 -1.07 -19.70
CA ILE A 55 22.17 -1.65 -20.01
C ILE A 55 22.31 -2.96 -20.80
N GLN A 56 23.22 -3.02 -21.78
CA GLN A 56 23.48 -4.26 -22.52
C GLN A 56 24.10 -5.35 -21.63
N ALA A 57 25.02 -4.98 -20.73
CA ALA A 57 25.59 -5.91 -19.76
C ALA A 57 24.53 -6.41 -18.76
N TYR A 58 23.60 -5.54 -18.35
CA TYR A 58 22.47 -5.90 -17.50
C TYR A 58 21.52 -6.88 -18.20
N LYS A 59 21.15 -6.61 -19.46
CA LYS A 59 20.44 -7.55 -20.33
C LYS A 59 21.12 -8.91 -20.39
N LYS A 60 22.44 -8.94 -20.61
CA LYS A 60 23.21 -10.20 -20.66
C LYS A 60 23.15 -10.97 -19.33
N ALA A 61 23.31 -10.28 -18.21
CA ALA A 61 23.23 -10.91 -16.88
C ALA A 61 21.85 -11.52 -16.58
N LEU A 62 20.76 -10.89 -17.05
CA LEU A 62 19.41 -11.45 -16.96
C LEU A 62 19.26 -12.72 -17.81
N GLU A 63 19.81 -12.70 -19.02
CA GLU A 63 19.78 -13.87 -19.92
C GLU A 63 20.62 -15.04 -19.39
N GLU A 64 21.74 -14.77 -18.72
CA GLU A 64 22.53 -15.79 -18.01
C GLU A 64 21.73 -16.47 -16.87
N GLN A 65 20.72 -15.78 -16.31
CA GLN A 65 19.77 -16.33 -15.33
C GLN A 65 18.51 -16.93 -15.96
N GLY A 66 18.53 -17.17 -17.28
CA GLY A 66 17.45 -17.85 -18.00
C GLY A 66 16.26 -16.97 -18.38
N LEU A 67 16.39 -15.64 -18.31
CA LEU A 67 15.32 -14.69 -18.59
C LEU A 67 15.56 -13.96 -19.92
N ALA A 68 14.78 -14.30 -20.96
CA ALA A 68 14.94 -13.69 -22.29
C ALA A 68 14.62 -12.19 -22.24
N THR A 69 15.62 -11.34 -22.48
CA THR A 69 15.47 -9.90 -22.16
C THR A 69 15.46 -9.00 -23.39
N TYR A 70 14.39 -8.23 -23.54
CA TYR A 70 14.25 -7.15 -24.52
C TYR A 70 14.83 -5.84 -23.97
N ILE A 71 15.39 -4.99 -24.85
CA ILE A 71 15.61 -3.56 -24.55
C ILE A 71 14.67 -2.76 -25.44
N VAL A 72 13.91 -1.85 -24.84
CA VAL A 72 12.97 -0.96 -25.53
C VAL A 72 13.41 0.48 -25.25
N THR A 73 13.86 1.18 -26.29
CA THR A 73 14.28 2.59 -26.19
C THR A 73 13.42 3.48 -27.07
N HIS A 74 13.01 4.60 -26.48
CA HIS A 74 12.29 5.64 -27.19
C HIS A 74 12.42 6.99 -26.47
N ASN A 75 12.09 8.08 -27.16
CA ASN A 75 11.85 9.37 -26.53
C ASN A 75 10.38 9.42 -26.08
N TRP A 76 10.09 8.89 -24.90
CA TRP A 76 8.74 8.74 -24.37
C TRP A 76 8.03 10.08 -24.22
N THR A 77 6.92 10.27 -24.93
CA THR A 77 6.13 11.50 -24.85
C THR A 77 4.88 11.34 -23.99
N LYS A 78 4.43 10.09 -23.78
CA LYS A 78 3.26 9.76 -22.97
C LYS A 78 3.33 8.31 -22.44
N PRO A 79 2.71 8.01 -21.29
CA PRO A 79 2.67 6.66 -20.71
C PRO A 79 2.13 5.54 -21.63
N GLU A 80 1.16 5.84 -22.49
CA GLU A 80 0.50 4.84 -23.34
C GLU A 80 1.48 4.14 -24.28
N GLU A 81 2.49 4.85 -24.77
CA GLU A 81 3.52 4.30 -25.67
C GLU A 81 4.25 3.11 -25.00
N ILE A 82 4.55 3.23 -23.71
CA ILE A 82 5.19 2.15 -22.94
C ILE A 82 4.20 1.01 -22.71
N LYS A 83 2.98 1.33 -22.28
CA LYS A 83 1.93 0.32 -22.00
C LYS A 83 1.65 -0.54 -23.24
N GLU A 84 1.53 0.08 -24.41
CA GLU A 84 1.31 -0.60 -25.69
C GLU A 84 2.43 -1.59 -26.04
N VAL A 85 3.69 -1.22 -25.80
CA VAL A 85 4.82 -2.13 -26.02
C VAL A 85 4.80 -3.31 -25.06
N LEU A 86 4.57 -3.05 -23.77
CA LEU A 86 4.54 -4.10 -22.75
C LEU A 86 3.42 -5.11 -23.02
N ILE A 87 2.22 -4.64 -23.39
CA ILE A 87 1.10 -5.51 -23.81
C ILE A 87 1.49 -6.33 -25.03
N ARG A 88 2.13 -5.72 -26.03
CA ARG A 88 2.57 -6.45 -27.24
C ARG A 88 3.57 -7.56 -26.89
N LEU A 89 4.56 -7.28 -26.05
CA LEU A 89 5.57 -8.27 -25.63
C LEU A 89 4.94 -9.37 -24.76
N TYR A 90 4.00 -9.02 -23.89
CA TYR A 90 3.27 -9.99 -23.06
C TYR A 90 2.47 -11.01 -23.87
N ASN A 91 1.91 -10.59 -25.01
CA ASN A 91 1.16 -11.46 -25.91
C ASN A 91 2.06 -12.32 -26.83
N GLN A 92 3.39 -12.27 -26.68
CA GLN A 92 4.36 -13.08 -27.43
C GLN A 92 4.93 -14.21 -26.57
N GLN A 93 5.61 -15.17 -27.21
CA GLN A 93 6.37 -16.23 -26.54
C GLN A 93 7.88 -15.99 -26.67
N PRO A 94 8.68 -16.24 -25.62
CA PRO A 94 8.24 -16.59 -24.26
C PRO A 94 7.54 -15.40 -23.56
N ARG A 95 6.51 -15.69 -22.75
CA ARG A 95 5.65 -14.68 -22.11
C ARG A 95 6.45 -13.69 -21.27
N LEU A 96 6.12 -12.41 -21.38
CA LEU A 96 6.69 -11.35 -20.54
C LEU A 96 6.25 -11.56 -19.08
N GLU A 97 7.21 -11.69 -18.16
CA GLU A 97 6.91 -11.78 -16.72
C GLU A 97 7.04 -10.44 -15.99
N GLY A 98 7.86 -9.51 -16.50
CA GLY A 98 8.18 -8.25 -15.83
C GLY A 98 8.95 -7.25 -16.69
N ALA A 99 9.14 -6.04 -16.15
CA ALA A 99 9.94 -4.99 -16.76
C ALA A 99 10.70 -4.11 -15.75
N ALA A 100 11.84 -3.56 -16.17
CA ALA A 100 12.55 -2.47 -15.48
C ALA A 100 12.32 -1.16 -16.23
N LEU A 101 11.91 -0.12 -15.51
CA LEU A 101 11.67 1.24 -16.01
C LEU A 101 12.88 2.10 -15.67
N VAL A 102 13.70 2.45 -16.66
CA VAL A 102 15.04 3.03 -16.46
C VAL A 102 15.10 4.48 -16.95
N GLY A 103 15.48 5.40 -16.05
CA GLY A 103 15.64 6.81 -16.36
C GLY A 103 14.34 7.61 -16.32
N ASP A 104 14.18 8.52 -17.27
CA ASP A 104 13.09 9.51 -17.33
C ASP A 104 11.83 8.90 -17.94
N ILE A 105 11.24 7.95 -17.22
CA ILE A 105 9.98 7.32 -17.61
C ILE A 105 8.81 8.18 -17.11
N PRO A 106 7.84 8.56 -17.97
CA PRO A 106 6.64 9.32 -17.59
C PRO A 106 5.93 8.77 -16.35
N ILE A 107 5.21 9.63 -15.63
CA ILE A 107 4.60 9.29 -14.34
C ILE A 107 3.07 9.40 -14.43
N PRO A 108 2.37 8.26 -14.47
CA PRO A 108 0.91 8.23 -14.37
C PRO A 108 0.45 8.64 -12.98
N MET A 109 -0.38 9.68 -12.92
CA MET A 109 -1.01 10.22 -11.73
C MET A 109 -2.49 9.82 -11.72
N ILE A 110 -2.81 8.77 -10.97
CA ILE A 110 -4.10 8.08 -11.04
C ILE A 110 -5.13 8.72 -10.11
N ARG A 111 -6.31 8.96 -10.67
CA ARG A 111 -7.49 9.52 -10.01
C ARG A 111 -8.64 8.54 -10.11
N ASP A 112 -9.68 8.75 -9.32
CA ASP A 112 -10.84 7.85 -9.25
C ASP A 112 -10.55 6.36 -8.93
N ALA A 113 -9.36 6.05 -8.44
CA ALA A 113 -8.90 4.69 -8.12
C ALA A 113 -8.44 4.54 -6.65
N GLN A 114 -8.77 5.50 -5.78
CA GLN A 114 -8.29 5.53 -4.40
C GLN A 114 -8.74 4.31 -3.57
N HIS A 115 -9.80 3.61 -3.97
CA HIS A 115 -10.21 2.33 -3.39
C HIS A 115 -9.25 1.17 -3.67
N LEU A 116 -8.35 1.33 -4.64
CA LEU A 116 -7.25 0.39 -4.91
C LEU A 116 -6.00 0.70 -4.07
N THR A 117 -6.07 1.74 -3.21
CA THR A 117 -5.04 2.02 -2.21
C THR A 117 -5.43 1.44 -0.86
N SER A 118 -4.44 1.22 -0.01
CA SER A 118 -4.67 0.69 1.34
C SER A 118 -5.32 1.72 2.29
N ALA A 119 -4.96 3.00 2.18
CA ALA A 119 -5.47 4.06 3.08
C ALA A 119 -5.75 5.42 2.42
N PHE A 120 -5.26 5.68 1.21
CA PHE A 120 -5.25 7.03 0.65
C PHE A 120 -6.62 7.43 0.08
N LYS A 121 -7.37 8.24 0.83
CA LYS A 121 -8.74 8.68 0.48
C LYS A 121 -8.90 10.20 0.35
N MET A 122 -7.93 10.88 -0.26
CA MET A 122 -7.91 12.35 -0.34
C MET A 122 -9.00 12.91 -1.27
N ASP A 123 -9.69 13.97 -0.82
CA ASP A 123 -10.62 14.73 -1.65
C ASP A 123 -9.97 15.23 -2.94
N GLN A 124 -10.42 14.69 -4.07
CA GLN A 124 -9.87 14.94 -5.39
C GLN A 124 -10.18 16.34 -5.94
N ARG A 125 -10.99 17.16 -5.25
CA ARG A 125 -11.15 18.59 -5.59
C ARG A 125 -9.95 19.44 -5.18
N ARG A 126 -9.06 18.88 -4.33
CA ARG A 126 -7.81 19.53 -3.93
C ARG A 126 -6.80 19.55 -5.08
N ASN A 127 -5.63 20.11 -4.81
CA ASN A 127 -4.52 20.14 -5.75
C ASN A 127 -4.26 18.72 -6.31
N TRP A 128 -4.18 18.60 -7.64
CA TRP A 128 -4.08 17.31 -8.31
C TRP A 128 -2.78 16.56 -8.00
N GLN A 129 -1.67 17.26 -7.74
CA GLN A 129 -0.41 16.65 -7.33
C GLN A 129 -0.53 16.01 -5.94
N MET A 130 -1.32 16.63 -5.05
CA MET A 130 -1.56 16.11 -3.70
C MET A 130 -2.61 15.00 -3.65
N SER A 131 -3.61 15.04 -4.53
CA SER A 131 -4.82 14.20 -4.42
C SER A 131 -4.85 13.03 -5.40
N SER A 132 -3.82 12.84 -6.22
CA SER A 132 -3.70 11.74 -7.19
C SER A 132 -2.63 10.76 -6.70
N VAL A 133 -2.71 9.51 -7.16
CA VAL A 133 -1.77 8.44 -6.77
C VAL A 133 -0.75 8.24 -7.89
N PRO A 134 0.54 8.58 -7.71
CA PRO A 134 1.59 8.19 -8.64
C PRO A 134 1.68 6.67 -8.69
N SER A 135 1.48 6.06 -9.85
CA SER A 135 1.45 4.59 -9.93
C SER A 135 1.93 3.99 -11.25
N ASP A 136 2.92 3.10 -11.13
CA ASP A 136 3.35 2.24 -12.23
C ASP A 136 2.36 1.06 -12.47
N ARG A 137 1.29 0.91 -11.66
CA ARG A 137 0.17 -0.02 -11.98
C ARG A 137 -0.47 0.25 -13.33
N PHE A 138 -0.37 1.49 -13.81
CA PHE A 138 -0.73 1.83 -15.17
C PHE A 138 -0.02 0.97 -16.22
N TYR A 139 1.26 0.66 -15.99
CA TYR A 139 2.13 -0.07 -16.91
C TYR A 139 2.07 -1.59 -16.76
N ASP A 140 1.69 -2.11 -15.60
CA ASP A 140 1.82 -3.54 -15.30
C ASP A 140 0.52 -4.30 -15.01
N ASP A 141 -0.60 -3.57 -14.88
CA ASP A 141 -1.95 -4.11 -14.94
C ASP A 141 -2.61 -3.73 -16.29
N PHE A 142 -2.68 -4.71 -17.19
CA PHE A 142 -3.18 -4.49 -18.55
C PHE A 142 -4.72 -4.50 -18.61
N HIS A 143 -5.38 -4.97 -17.56
CA HIS A 143 -6.83 -5.03 -17.49
C HIS A 143 -7.45 -3.70 -17.11
N LEU A 144 -6.71 -2.86 -16.36
CA LEU A 144 -7.16 -1.52 -15.99
C LEU A 144 -7.27 -0.58 -17.20
N LYS A 145 -8.42 0.09 -17.29
CA LYS A 145 -8.76 1.06 -18.33
C LYS A 145 -8.76 2.47 -17.75
N PHE A 146 -8.07 3.37 -18.43
CA PHE A 146 -7.86 4.74 -17.96
C PHE A 146 -8.30 5.75 -19.00
N ASN A 147 -8.95 6.81 -18.54
CA ASN A 147 -9.28 7.99 -19.34
C ASN A 147 -8.22 9.06 -19.09
N PHE A 148 -7.50 9.47 -20.14
CA PHE A 148 -6.55 10.58 -20.05
C PHE A 148 -7.29 11.89 -19.73
N LEU A 149 -6.78 12.63 -18.75
CA LEU A 149 -7.37 13.91 -18.33
C LEU A 149 -6.56 15.08 -18.85
N LYS A 150 -5.27 15.13 -18.50
CA LYS A 150 -4.33 16.17 -18.94
C LYS A 150 -2.90 15.82 -18.54
N ARG A 151 -1.93 16.46 -19.18
CA ARG A 151 -0.54 16.56 -18.72
C ARG A 151 -0.42 17.73 -17.74
N ASP A 152 0.37 17.59 -16.68
CA ASP A 152 0.56 18.69 -15.73
C ASP A 152 1.29 19.88 -16.41
N SER A 153 0.90 21.09 -16.02
CA SER A 153 1.45 22.31 -16.61
C SER A 153 2.82 22.67 -16.05
N ALA A 154 3.10 22.36 -14.78
CA ALA A 154 4.36 22.65 -14.11
C ALA A 154 5.32 21.45 -14.16
N ARG A 155 4.81 20.25 -13.89
CA ARG A 155 5.58 19.00 -13.88
C ARG A 155 5.33 18.20 -15.16
N LYS A 156 6.07 18.50 -16.22
CA LYS A 156 5.82 17.91 -17.55
C LYS A 156 5.97 16.38 -17.58
N ASP A 157 6.57 15.77 -16.58
CA ASP A 157 6.66 14.33 -16.38
C ASP A 157 5.34 13.70 -15.85
N TYR A 158 4.40 14.49 -15.35
CA TYR A 158 3.15 14.01 -14.75
C TYR A 158 2.00 13.97 -15.76
N PHE A 159 1.32 12.83 -15.83
CA PHE A 159 0.19 12.59 -16.72
C PHE A 159 -1.00 12.11 -15.90
N TYR A 160 -2.09 12.86 -15.91
CA TYR A 160 -3.26 12.56 -15.08
C TYR A 160 -4.26 11.68 -15.81
N TYR A 161 -4.72 10.65 -15.11
CA TYR A 161 -5.69 9.68 -15.59
C TYR A 161 -6.80 9.48 -14.58
N SER A 162 -8.02 9.25 -15.08
CA SER A 162 -9.13 8.74 -14.27
C SER A 162 -9.31 7.25 -14.57
N LEU A 163 -9.47 6.43 -13.53
CA LEU A 163 -9.90 5.03 -13.72
C LEU A 163 -11.32 5.02 -14.29
N ALA A 164 -11.45 4.39 -15.46
CA ALA A 164 -12.72 4.35 -16.18
C ALA A 164 -13.78 3.60 -15.35
N PRO A 165 -15.04 4.06 -15.32
CA PRO A 165 -16.11 3.37 -14.58
C PRO A 165 -16.26 1.89 -14.94
N GLU A 166 -16.07 1.55 -16.20
CA GLU A 166 -16.15 0.19 -16.76
C GLU A 166 -14.85 -0.62 -16.66
N SER A 167 -13.78 -0.03 -16.13
CA SER A 167 -12.56 -0.78 -15.77
C SER A 167 -12.89 -1.80 -14.68
N PRO A 168 -12.20 -2.95 -14.62
CA PRO A 168 -12.10 -3.71 -13.37
C PRO A 168 -11.74 -2.76 -12.21
N GLN A 169 -12.42 -2.92 -11.07
CA GLN A 169 -12.24 -2.11 -9.86
C GLN A 169 -11.43 -2.90 -8.82
N SER A 170 -10.44 -3.66 -9.29
CA SER A 170 -9.52 -4.47 -8.50
C SER A 170 -8.19 -4.58 -9.25
N LEU A 171 -7.10 -4.80 -8.51
CA LEU A 171 -5.76 -5.00 -9.06
C LEU A 171 -5.53 -6.47 -9.39
N HIS A 172 -4.96 -6.73 -10.56
CA HIS A 172 -4.50 -8.05 -10.99
C HIS A 172 -3.34 -7.90 -11.97
N LEU A 173 -2.15 -7.72 -11.41
CA LEU A 173 -0.95 -7.45 -12.20
C LEU A 173 -0.67 -8.60 -13.19
N ASP A 174 -0.51 -8.24 -14.46
CA ASP A 174 -0.13 -9.15 -15.53
C ASP A 174 1.37 -9.44 -15.50
N ILE A 175 2.14 -8.38 -15.29
CA ILE A 175 3.60 -8.40 -15.15
C ILE A 175 4.00 -7.64 -13.87
N TYR A 176 5.26 -7.73 -13.46
CA TYR A 176 5.78 -6.86 -12.41
C TYR A 176 6.62 -5.73 -13.01
N THR A 177 6.65 -4.57 -12.37
CA THR A 177 7.58 -3.47 -12.72
C THR A 177 8.44 -3.05 -11.55
N GLY A 178 9.62 -2.52 -11.86
CA GLY A 178 10.49 -1.83 -10.91
C GLY A 178 11.19 -0.65 -11.58
N ARG A 179 11.42 0.42 -10.81
CA ARG A 179 11.93 1.68 -11.33
C ARG A 179 13.39 1.90 -10.96
N ILE A 180 14.22 2.11 -11.97
CA ILE A 180 15.63 2.52 -11.87
C ILE A 180 15.68 4.04 -12.11
N LYS A 181 15.30 4.80 -11.08
CA LYS A 181 15.32 6.27 -11.04
C LYS A 181 16.03 6.69 -9.74
N PRO A 182 17.31 7.06 -9.76
CA PRO A 182 17.99 7.48 -8.54
C PRO A 182 17.44 8.81 -8.02
N PRO A 183 17.45 9.05 -6.69
CA PRO A 183 17.27 10.39 -6.17
C PRO A 183 18.48 11.23 -6.59
N VAL A 184 18.23 12.48 -7.00
CA VAL A 184 19.26 13.36 -7.54
C VAL A 184 19.27 14.66 -6.74
N THR A 185 20.40 14.97 -6.13
CA THR A 185 20.64 16.27 -5.51
C THR A 185 21.37 17.21 -6.47
N GLU A 186 21.34 18.52 -6.19
CA GLU A 186 21.98 19.53 -7.02
C GLU A 186 23.47 19.20 -7.28
N GLY A 187 23.87 19.19 -8.54
CA GLY A 187 25.24 18.90 -8.98
C GLY A 187 25.56 17.42 -9.21
N GLN A 188 24.64 16.48 -8.94
CA GLN A 188 24.85 15.06 -9.24
C GLN A 188 24.43 14.69 -10.67
N ASP A 189 25.23 13.85 -11.34
CA ASP A 189 24.86 13.25 -12.62
C ASP A 189 24.02 11.98 -12.39
N LYS A 190 22.73 12.06 -12.71
CA LYS A 190 21.80 10.93 -12.63
C LYS A 190 22.23 9.74 -13.49
N TYR A 191 22.88 9.98 -14.63
CA TYR A 191 23.32 8.90 -15.51
C TYR A 191 24.47 8.11 -14.88
N ALA A 192 25.39 8.78 -14.18
CA ALA A 192 26.42 8.11 -13.39
C ALA A 192 25.82 7.23 -12.28
N LEU A 193 24.78 7.71 -11.58
CA LEU A 193 24.06 6.92 -10.57
C LEU A 193 23.36 5.69 -11.17
N ILE A 194 22.70 5.84 -12.32
CA ILE A 194 22.08 4.73 -13.06
C ILE A 194 23.14 3.69 -13.47
N LYS A 195 24.27 4.11 -14.04
CA LYS A 195 25.38 3.21 -14.42
C LYS A 195 25.92 2.44 -13.22
N ALA A 196 26.20 3.15 -12.12
CA ALA A 196 26.71 2.55 -10.89
C ALA A 196 25.74 1.50 -10.33
N PHE A 197 24.44 1.80 -10.34
CA PHE A 197 23.41 0.84 -9.94
C PHE A 197 23.36 -0.39 -10.86
N LEU A 198 23.35 -0.20 -12.18
CA LEU A 198 23.30 -1.32 -13.13
C LEU A 198 24.51 -2.26 -12.95
N LEU A 199 25.71 -1.71 -12.78
CA LEU A 199 26.92 -2.50 -12.49
C LEU A 199 26.79 -3.27 -11.17
N LYS A 200 26.22 -2.64 -10.15
CA LYS A 200 25.93 -3.30 -8.87
C LYS A 200 24.91 -4.44 -9.02
N ALA A 201 23.82 -4.23 -9.75
CA ALA A 201 22.82 -5.27 -10.02
C ALA A 201 23.42 -6.45 -10.81
N ILE A 202 24.26 -6.17 -11.81
CA ILE A 202 25.00 -7.20 -12.57
C ILE A 202 25.92 -8.01 -11.65
N ALA A 203 26.65 -7.35 -10.74
CA ALA A 203 27.52 -8.04 -9.79
C ALA A 203 26.71 -8.97 -8.87
N ALA A 204 25.61 -8.47 -8.30
CA ALA A 204 24.75 -9.25 -7.42
C ALA A 204 24.20 -10.51 -8.11
N LYS A 205 23.84 -10.45 -9.40
CA LYS A 205 23.34 -11.62 -10.16
C LYS A 205 24.34 -12.77 -10.30
N LYS A 206 25.64 -12.49 -10.13
CA LYS A 206 26.73 -13.49 -10.18
C LYS A 206 27.08 -14.06 -8.81
N GLU A 207 26.54 -13.47 -7.75
CA GLU A 207 26.79 -13.90 -6.37
C GLU A 207 25.78 -14.95 -5.92
N ASN A 208 26.21 -15.79 -4.98
CA ASN A 208 25.33 -16.71 -4.27
C ASN A 208 24.65 -15.97 -3.10
N ASN A 209 23.53 -15.30 -3.39
CA ASN A 209 22.80 -14.48 -2.42
C ASN A 209 21.80 -15.35 -1.64
N LYS A 210 22.26 -16.09 -0.64
CA LYS A 210 21.33 -16.78 0.29
C LYS A 210 20.64 -15.76 1.20
N LEU A 211 19.44 -16.07 1.66
CA LEU A 211 18.73 -15.28 2.67
C LEU A 211 18.98 -15.89 4.05
N ASN A 212 20.05 -15.46 4.70
CA ASN A 212 20.54 -16.02 5.96
C ASN A 212 20.55 -14.98 7.10
N GLN A 213 20.60 -13.69 6.77
CA GLN A 213 20.69 -12.59 7.72
C GLN A 213 19.59 -11.57 7.44
N ALA A 214 18.70 -11.36 8.41
CA ALA A 214 17.65 -10.37 8.30
C ALA A 214 17.48 -9.54 9.58
N PHE A 215 16.82 -8.40 9.45
CA PHE A 215 16.16 -7.77 10.59
C PHE A 215 14.77 -7.25 10.23
N VAL A 216 13.94 -7.14 11.25
CA VAL A 216 12.64 -6.46 11.22
C VAL A 216 12.65 -5.38 12.28
N SER A 217 12.16 -4.19 11.95
CA SER A 217 12.10 -3.05 12.84
C SER A 217 10.69 -2.49 12.92
N THR A 218 10.26 -2.11 14.11
CA THR A 218 8.99 -1.41 14.35
C THR A 218 9.23 -0.04 14.97
N GLY A 219 8.79 1.00 14.26
CA GLY A 219 8.83 2.39 14.70
C GLY A 219 7.72 2.75 15.68
N HIS A 220 7.89 3.88 16.36
CA HIS A 220 6.91 4.43 17.30
C HIS A 220 5.55 4.69 16.63
N GLY A 221 4.47 4.40 17.35
CA GLY A 221 3.09 4.55 16.87
C GLY A 221 2.62 3.53 15.83
N TYR A 222 3.46 2.60 15.37
CA TYR A 222 3.03 1.51 14.48
C TYR A 222 2.19 0.47 15.24
N ASN A 223 1.08 0.02 14.66
CA ASN A 223 0.14 -0.95 15.25
C ASN A 223 -0.26 -0.67 16.70
N SER A 224 -0.50 0.60 17.05
CA SER A 224 -0.82 1.02 18.43
C SER A 224 0.22 0.52 19.45
N GLU A 225 1.44 0.24 18.98
CA GLU A 225 2.58 -0.21 19.75
C GLU A 225 2.35 -1.51 20.52
N SER A 226 1.44 -2.33 20.01
CA SER A 226 0.99 -3.58 20.63
C SER A 226 2.12 -4.61 20.67
N LEU A 227 2.49 -5.04 21.86
CA LEU A 227 3.60 -5.98 22.07
C LEU A 227 3.27 -7.39 21.59
N ASP A 228 2.01 -7.80 21.67
CA ASP A 228 1.51 -9.07 21.15
C ASP A 228 1.55 -9.11 19.61
N ALA A 229 1.14 -8.03 18.94
CA ALA A 229 1.28 -7.92 17.48
C ALA A 229 2.77 -7.97 17.07
N TRP A 230 3.64 -7.29 17.82
CA TRP A 230 5.10 -7.33 17.59
C TRP A 230 5.72 -8.71 17.88
N SER A 231 5.24 -9.44 18.89
CA SER A 231 5.75 -10.79 19.20
C SER A 231 5.24 -11.84 18.22
N ASP A 232 3.99 -11.76 17.80
CA ASP A 232 3.36 -12.75 16.91
C ASP A 232 3.94 -12.68 15.49
N GLU A 233 4.37 -11.50 15.03
CA GLU A 233 5.09 -11.36 13.76
C GLU A 233 6.37 -12.23 13.73
N GLN A 234 7.06 -12.37 14.87
CA GLN A 234 8.27 -13.21 14.96
C GLN A 234 7.93 -14.69 14.73
N LEU A 235 6.76 -15.13 15.24
CA LEU A 235 6.26 -16.49 15.03
C LEU A 235 5.83 -16.71 13.59
N ALA A 236 5.10 -15.77 13.00
CA ALA A 236 4.72 -15.81 11.59
C ALA A 236 5.95 -15.89 10.68
N LEU A 237 6.96 -15.04 10.90
CA LEU A 237 8.20 -15.05 10.15
C LEU A 237 9.02 -16.33 10.36
N ARG A 238 8.90 -16.99 11.51
CA ARG A 238 9.51 -18.31 11.73
C ARG A 238 8.86 -19.40 10.90
N GLU A 239 7.55 -19.33 10.66
CA GLU A 239 6.87 -20.24 9.74
C GLU A 239 7.30 -20.00 8.29
N GLN A 240 7.49 -18.74 7.91
CA GLN A 240 7.84 -18.34 6.54
C GLN A 240 9.33 -18.54 6.23
N PHE A 241 10.20 -18.28 7.21
CA PHE A 241 11.66 -18.34 7.09
C PHE A 241 12.30 -19.21 8.17
N PRO A 242 11.97 -20.51 8.24
CA PRO A 242 12.48 -21.37 9.30
C PRO A 242 14.03 -21.42 9.35
N GLN A 243 14.70 -21.25 8.20
CA GLN A 243 16.16 -21.25 8.13
C GLN A 243 16.80 -20.06 8.86
N LEU A 244 16.16 -18.88 8.90
CA LEU A 244 16.69 -17.70 9.59
C LEU A 244 16.82 -17.91 11.11
N PHE A 245 16.09 -18.90 11.66
CA PHE A 245 16.06 -19.23 13.09
C PHE A 245 16.98 -20.40 13.46
N LEU A 246 17.80 -20.90 12.53
CA LEU A 246 18.77 -21.98 12.78
C LEU A 246 20.18 -21.42 13.06
N PRO A 247 21.02 -22.14 13.84
CA PRO A 247 22.41 -21.74 14.09
C PRO A 247 23.19 -21.45 12.81
N GLY A 248 23.93 -20.32 12.80
CA GLY A 248 24.68 -19.84 11.63
C GLY A 248 23.92 -18.80 10.79
N ASN A 249 22.59 -18.74 10.95
CA ASN A 249 21.74 -17.69 10.39
C ASN A 249 21.27 -16.74 11.50
N SER A 250 20.65 -15.62 11.14
CA SER A 250 20.09 -14.68 12.11
C SER A 250 18.90 -13.91 11.57
N ILE A 251 17.91 -13.71 12.41
CA ILE A 251 16.92 -12.64 12.29
C ILE A 251 16.89 -11.83 13.57
N LYS A 252 17.00 -10.50 13.45
CA LYS A 252 16.94 -9.57 14.59
C LYS A 252 15.62 -8.81 14.57
N PHE A 253 15.04 -8.59 15.75
CA PHE A 253 13.81 -7.83 15.91
C PHE A 253 14.09 -6.57 16.72
N PHE A 254 13.91 -5.43 16.09
CA PHE A 254 14.09 -4.12 16.69
C PHE A 254 12.74 -3.51 17.03
N ASN A 255 12.61 -3.02 18.26
CA ASN A 255 11.48 -2.21 18.68
C ASN A 255 12.00 -0.82 19.02
N TYR A 256 11.24 0.23 18.68
CA TYR A 256 11.63 1.61 18.96
C TYR A 256 12.00 1.86 20.44
N ARG A 257 11.47 1.05 21.38
CA ARG A 257 11.72 1.14 22.82
C ARG A 257 13.11 0.64 23.27
N MET A 258 13.85 -0.04 22.40
CA MET A 258 15.12 -0.68 22.77
C MET A 258 16.27 0.31 22.95
N ALA A 259 16.14 1.55 22.46
CA ALA A 259 17.09 2.63 22.70
C ALA A 259 16.41 3.99 22.58
N THR A 260 16.97 5.02 23.24
CA THR A 260 16.52 6.42 23.10
C THR A 260 16.49 6.90 21.64
N HIS A 261 17.48 6.48 20.84
CA HIS A 261 17.63 6.84 19.45
C HIS A 261 17.91 5.58 18.63
N MET A 262 16.85 4.84 18.28
CA MET A 262 16.97 3.56 17.58
C MET A 262 17.57 3.68 16.17
N LYS A 263 17.48 4.86 15.57
CA LYS A 263 18.12 5.20 14.29
C LYS A 263 19.57 4.70 14.19
N PHE A 264 20.42 4.94 15.20
CA PHE A 264 21.83 4.59 15.10
C PHE A 264 22.07 3.08 15.04
N ASN A 265 21.26 2.29 15.73
CA ASN A 265 21.31 0.83 15.68
C ASN A 265 20.89 0.34 14.29
N LEU A 266 19.79 0.88 13.75
CA LEU A 266 19.27 0.51 12.43
C LEU A 266 20.24 0.89 11.30
N LEU A 267 20.80 2.10 11.32
CA LEU A 267 21.79 2.54 10.33
C LEU A 267 23.09 1.72 10.40
N SER A 268 23.45 1.22 11.58
CA SER A 268 24.60 0.34 11.75
C SER A 268 24.33 -1.06 11.19
N GLU A 269 23.17 -1.65 11.50
CA GLU A 269 22.77 -2.95 10.96
C GLU A 269 22.62 -2.92 9.45
N LEU A 270 22.01 -1.87 8.88
CA LEU A 270 21.88 -1.69 7.44
C LEU A 270 23.23 -1.73 6.70
N GLN A 271 24.33 -1.36 7.35
CA GLN A 271 25.66 -1.35 6.75
C GLN A 271 26.44 -2.64 6.98
N ARG A 272 25.88 -3.64 7.66
CA ARG A 272 26.54 -4.93 7.82
C ARG A 272 26.77 -5.60 6.45
N PRO A 273 27.98 -6.08 6.16
CA PRO A 273 28.33 -6.60 4.83
C PRO A 273 27.63 -7.92 4.47
N ASP A 274 27.08 -8.60 5.47
CA ASP A 274 26.40 -9.90 5.42
C ASP A 274 24.86 -9.81 5.53
N LEU A 275 24.29 -8.61 5.68
CA LEU A 275 22.83 -8.45 5.78
C LEU A 275 22.15 -8.70 4.43
N ASP A 276 21.10 -9.53 4.41
CA ASP A 276 20.39 -9.92 3.18
C ASP A 276 19.05 -9.18 3.03
N MET A 277 18.30 -9.07 4.13
CA MET A 277 16.96 -8.47 4.14
C MET A 277 16.74 -7.53 5.33
N ALA A 278 16.12 -6.38 5.08
CA ALA A 278 15.67 -5.48 6.13
C ALA A 278 14.19 -5.13 5.93
N VAL A 279 13.40 -5.21 6.99
CA VAL A 279 11.98 -4.84 6.98
C VAL A 279 11.75 -3.72 8.00
N PHE A 280 11.11 -2.66 7.55
CA PHE A 280 10.74 -1.50 8.35
C PHE A 280 9.22 -1.37 8.40
N HIS A 281 8.68 -1.38 9.60
CA HIS A 281 7.29 -1.02 9.90
C HIS A 281 7.28 0.30 10.65
N ASP A 282 7.11 1.41 9.94
CA ASP A 282 7.15 2.74 10.51
C ASP A 282 6.17 3.70 9.86
N HIS A 283 6.05 4.89 10.45
CA HIS A 283 5.45 6.02 9.75
C HIS A 283 6.53 6.72 8.94
N GLY A 284 6.12 7.51 7.96
CA GLY A 284 7.06 8.28 7.18
C GLY A 284 6.41 9.38 6.36
N ASP A 285 7.28 10.19 5.79
CA ASP A 285 6.98 11.13 4.72
C ASP A 285 8.01 10.96 3.58
N GLU A 286 7.99 11.87 2.61
CA GLU A 286 8.92 11.85 1.48
C GLU A 286 10.41 12.00 1.87
N GLU A 287 10.72 12.57 3.04
CA GLU A 287 12.09 12.90 3.49
C GLU A 287 12.55 12.14 4.75
N THR A 288 11.61 11.52 5.49
CA THR A 288 11.85 10.99 6.83
C THR A 288 11.14 9.66 7.06
N GLN A 289 11.85 8.71 7.68
CA GLN A 289 11.24 7.56 8.36
C GLN A 289 11.19 7.83 9.87
N LEU A 290 9.98 7.77 10.43
CA LEU A 290 9.71 8.06 11.83
C LEU A 290 9.97 6.80 12.68
N ILE A 291 11.10 6.79 13.37
CA ILE A 291 11.60 5.60 14.07
C ILE A 291 11.30 5.69 15.56
N SER A 292 11.78 6.72 16.24
CA SER A 292 11.78 6.78 17.71
C SER A 292 10.70 7.71 18.25
N GLY A 293 10.06 7.30 19.34
CA GLY A 293 9.27 8.20 20.18
C GLY A 293 10.13 8.94 21.21
N TYR A 294 9.49 9.73 22.07
CA TYR A 294 10.17 10.11 23.31
C TYR A 294 10.41 8.88 24.18
N PRO A 295 11.51 8.84 24.97
CA PRO A 295 11.89 7.64 25.72
C PRO A 295 10.81 7.19 26.70
N ASP A 296 10.50 5.89 26.69
CA ASP A 296 9.64 5.29 27.71
C ASP A 296 10.33 5.35 29.06
N ALA A 297 9.72 6.09 29.99
CA ALA A 297 10.31 6.39 31.28
C ALA A 297 9.27 6.29 32.40
N SER A 298 9.57 5.50 33.42
CA SER A 298 8.78 5.37 34.65
C SER A 298 9.32 6.22 35.81
N ASN A 299 10.57 6.69 35.72
CA ASN A 299 11.16 7.56 36.73
C ASN A 299 10.68 9.02 36.58
N PRO A 300 10.39 9.74 37.67
CA PRO A 300 9.87 11.10 37.60
C PRO A 300 10.71 12.07 36.75
N ASP A 301 12.03 12.08 36.92
CA ASP A 301 12.91 13.02 36.23
C ASP A 301 12.86 12.89 34.69
N PRO A 302 13.08 11.71 34.08
CA PRO A 302 12.93 11.56 32.64
C PRO A 302 11.50 11.77 32.15
N SER A 303 10.47 11.45 32.94
CA SER A 303 9.08 11.79 32.60
C SER A 303 8.86 13.31 32.55
N ILE A 304 9.42 14.06 33.51
CA ILE A 304 9.39 15.54 33.53
C ILE A 304 10.10 16.09 32.30
N GLU A 305 11.27 15.56 31.94
CA GLU A 305 12.01 16.00 30.77
C GLU A 305 11.24 15.75 29.46
N ASN A 306 10.55 14.61 29.33
CA ASN A 306 9.66 14.37 28.19
C ASN A 306 8.54 15.42 28.09
N VAL A 307 7.93 15.79 29.22
CA VAL A 307 6.91 16.83 29.25
C VAL A 307 7.51 18.19 28.88
N LYS A 308 8.67 18.56 29.42
CA LYS A 308 9.37 19.79 29.04
C LYS A 308 9.64 19.83 27.54
N ARG A 309 10.21 18.78 26.95
CA ARG A 309 10.45 18.71 25.50
C ARG A 309 9.17 18.90 24.69
N TYR A 310 8.08 18.23 25.08
CA TYR A 310 6.78 18.43 24.45
C TYR A 310 6.36 19.91 24.51
N LEU A 311 6.40 20.54 25.69
CA LEU A 311 6.01 21.93 25.88
C LEU A 311 6.88 22.87 25.06
N ARG A 312 8.22 22.74 25.15
CA ARG A 312 9.18 23.54 24.38
C ARG A 312 8.91 23.42 22.88
N SER A 313 8.63 22.22 22.37
CA SER A 313 8.28 22.03 20.96
C SER A 313 7.05 22.85 20.52
N LYS A 314 6.03 22.94 21.38
CA LYS A 314 4.81 23.72 21.10
C LYS A 314 5.05 25.22 21.16
N ILE A 315 5.87 25.67 22.12
CA ILE A 315 6.28 27.08 22.22
C ILE A 315 7.13 27.52 21.03
N GLN A 316 8.14 26.73 20.67
CA GLN A 316 8.99 26.99 19.51
C GLN A 316 8.17 26.99 18.20
N ALA A 317 7.22 26.06 18.05
CA ALA A 317 6.33 26.03 16.89
C ALA A 317 5.44 27.27 16.80
N ALA A 318 4.93 27.76 17.94
CA ALA A 318 4.14 28.98 18.00
C ALA A 318 4.98 30.22 17.64
N ALA A 319 6.19 30.33 18.19
CA ALA A 319 7.11 31.42 17.88
C ALA A 319 7.45 31.45 16.38
N ARG A 320 7.78 30.29 15.77
CA ARG A 320 8.02 30.18 14.32
C ARG A 320 6.84 30.65 13.48
N LYS A 321 5.61 30.37 13.95
CA LYS A 321 4.36 30.79 13.29
C LYS A 321 3.92 32.21 13.65
N LYS A 322 4.73 32.97 14.39
CA LYS A 322 4.40 34.32 14.91
C LYS A 322 3.08 34.33 15.71
N GLY A 323 2.79 33.23 16.41
CA GLY A 323 1.64 33.11 17.30
C GLY A 323 1.90 33.70 18.69
N ASP A 324 0.84 33.82 19.49
CA ASP A 324 0.91 34.33 20.87
C ASP A 324 1.52 33.28 21.82
N VAL A 325 2.82 33.40 22.07
CA VAL A 325 3.58 32.49 22.92
C VAL A 325 3.11 32.55 24.38
N ALA A 326 2.76 33.73 24.90
CA ALA A 326 2.36 33.89 26.29
C ALA A 326 1.03 33.16 26.57
N LYS A 327 0.04 33.34 25.70
CA LYS A 327 -1.24 32.64 25.78
C LYS A 327 -1.09 31.12 25.68
N ILE A 328 -0.16 30.63 24.86
CA ILE A 328 0.07 29.19 24.74
C ILE A 328 0.72 28.63 26.01
N LYS A 329 1.69 29.33 26.60
CA LYS A 329 2.28 28.94 27.90
C LYS A 329 1.22 28.87 29.00
N GLU A 330 0.37 29.88 29.11
CA GLU A 330 -0.75 29.90 30.05
C GLU A 330 -1.70 28.72 29.81
N GLY A 331 -2.08 28.48 28.55
CA GLY A 331 -2.95 27.36 28.18
C GLY A 331 -2.41 25.99 28.61
N PHE A 332 -1.10 25.73 28.46
CA PHE A 332 -0.51 24.48 28.93
C PHE A 332 -0.39 24.40 30.45
N THR A 333 -0.10 25.51 31.12
CA THR A 333 -0.07 25.58 32.59
C THR A 333 -1.43 25.16 33.17
N VAL A 334 -2.52 25.72 32.63
CA VAL A 334 -3.89 25.38 33.06
C VAL A 334 -4.26 23.95 32.69
N ARG A 335 -4.01 23.55 31.43
CA ARG A 335 -4.48 22.26 30.92
C ARG A 335 -3.75 21.06 31.52
N LEU A 336 -2.45 21.19 31.77
CA LEU A 336 -1.59 20.09 32.23
C LEU A 336 -1.16 20.23 33.70
N GLY A 337 -1.43 21.35 34.37
CA GLY A 337 -1.04 21.57 35.76
C GLY A 337 0.48 21.66 35.96
N VAL A 338 1.23 22.06 34.93
CA VAL A 338 2.70 22.15 34.94
C VAL A 338 3.17 23.58 35.26
N PRO A 339 4.31 23.78 35.96
CA PRO A 339 4.78 25.10 36.31
C PRO A 339 5.28 25.89 35.07
N PRO A 340 5.11 27.22 35.02
CA PRO A 340 5.60 28.05 33.91
C PRO A 340 7.10 27.91 33.62
N SER A 341 7.90 27.65 34.67
CA SER A 341 9.36 27.47 34.60
C SER A 341 9.79 26.34 33.66
N TRP A 342 8.92 25.38 33.35
CA TRP A 342 9.19 24.32 32.37
C TRP A 342 9.18 24.80 30.91
N MET A 343 8.81 26.07 30.66
CA MET A 343 8.69 26.66 29.33
C MET A 343 9.48 27.97 29.16
N GLU A 344 10.17 28.43 30.21
CA GLU A 344 10.88 29.72 30.19
C GLU A 344 12.06 29.70 29.22
N ASP A 345 12.83 28.62 29.24
CA ASP A 345 14.01 28.40 28.40
C ASP A 345 13.68 27.96 26.96
N ALA A 346 12.40 27.79 26.62
CA ALA A 346 11.96 27.16 25.37
C ALA A 346 12.51 27.81 24.09
N LEU A 347 12.83 29.11 24.16
CA LEU A 347 13.35 29.91 23.05
C LEU A 347 14.83 30.26 23.20
N ALA A 348 15.52 29.76 24.22
CA ALA A 348 16.96 29.92 24.34
C ALA A 348 17.67 29.13 23.23
N ASP A 349 18.63 29.74 22.53
CA ASP A 349 19.28 29.13 21.37
C ASP A 349 19.89 27.76 21.68
N SER A 350 20.56 27.62 22.82
CA SER A 350 21.14 26.34 23.27
C SER A 350 20.10 25.23 23.42
N VAL A 351 18.89 25.58 23.88
CA VAL A 351 17.78 24.64 24.09
C VAL A 351 17.11 24.29 22.76
N VAL A 352 16.87 25.28 21.90
CA VAL A 352 16.36 25.05 20.55
C VAL A 352 17.29 24.13 19.77
N ILE A 353 18.60 24.36 19.84
CA ILE A 353 19.60 23.51 19.21
C ILE A 353 19.58 22.09 19.79
N ALA A 354 19.57 21.96 21.13
CA ALA A 354 19.55 20.66 21.80
C ALA A 354 18.30 19.84 21.48
N ASP A 355 17.11 20.45 21.46
CA ASP A 355 15.88 19.79 21.05
C ASP A 355 15.90 19.43 19.56
N SER A 356 16.46 20.29 18.70
CA SER A 356 16.58 19.99 17.27
C SER A 356 17.48 18.78 17.02
N ILE A 357 18.64 18.70 17.70
CA ILE A 357 19.55 17.56 17.62
C ILE A 357 18.87 16.29 18.14
N PHE A 358 18.18 16.39 19.28
CA PHE A 358 17.48 15.25 19.88
C PHE A 358 16.43 14.66 18.93
N ASN A 359 15.61 15.52 18.32
CA ASN A 359 14.59 15.08 17.37
C ASN A 359 15.23 14.52 16.09
N ALA A 360 16.27 15.17 15.54
CA ALA A 360 16.98 14.67 14.36
C ALA A 360 17.68 13.31 14.59
N ASN A 361 18.04 12.99 15.83
CA ASN A 361 18.57 11.68 16.20
C ASN A 361 17.48 10.61 16.35
N GLY A 362 16.21 11.00 16.46
CA GLY A 362 15.08 10.08 16.59
C GLY A 362 14.75 9.33 15.31
N ASP A 363 14.98 9.95 14.15
CA ASP A 363 14.41 9.55 12.86
C ASP A 363 15.46 9.49 11.74
N ILE A 364 15.27 8.59 10.77
CA ILE A 364 16.15 8.46 9.60
C ILE A 364 15.73 9.51 8.56
N MET A 365 16.62 10.45 8.26
CA MET A 365 16.36 11.56 7.35
C MET A 365 17.18 11.42 6.05
N LEU A 366 16.82 12.17 5.01
CA LEU A 366 17.61 12.26 3.76
C LEU A 366 19.10 12.54 4.00
N ALA A 367 19.43 13.37 5.00
CA ALA A 367 20.81 13.70 5.34
C ALA A 367 21.64 12.49 5.81
N ASP A 368 21.01 11.52 6.50
CA ASP A 368 21.64 10.25 6.86
C ASP A 368 21.78 9.36 5.63
N MET A 369 20.69 9.26 4.86
CA MET A 369 20.61 8.42 3.68
C MET A 369 21.65 8.80 2.63
N ARG A 370 21.93 10.08 2.41
CA ARG A 370 22.98 10.55 1.48
C ARG A 370 24.39 10.04 1.82
N LYS A 371 24.64 9.66 3.07
CA LYS A 371 25.95 9.15 3.55
C LYS A 371 25.96 7.63 3.71
N LEU A 372 24.79 7.00 3.74
CA LEU A 372 24.63 5.59 4.08
C LEU A 372 25.12 4.68 2.95
N LYS A 373 25.71 3.54 3.31
CA LYS A 373 26.05 2.45 2.37
C LYS A 373 25.26 1.19 2.73
N PRO A 374 23.95 1.16 2.44
CA PRO A 374 23.09 0.05 2.86
C PRO A 374 23.42 -1.23 2.09
N ASN A 375 23.51 -2.34 2.80
CA ASN A 375 24.01 -3.62 2.30
C ASN A 375 22.95 -4.72 2.19
N ALA A 376 21.81 -4.59 2.88
CA ALA A 376 20.66 -5.48 2.70
C ALA A 376 20.26 -5.55 1.22
N ARG A 377 20.26 -6.73 0.59
CA ARG A 377 19.91 -6.90 -0.83
C ARG A 377 18.48 -6.45 -1.12
N PHE A 378 17.58 -6.77 -0.19
CA PHE A 378 16.20 -6.34 -0.21
C PHE A 378 15.87 -5.51 1.03
N VAL A 379 15.21 -4.37 0.82
CA VAL A 379 14.68 -3.53 1.89
C VAL A 379 13.18 -3.31 1.67
N MET A 380 12.36 -3.65 2.65
CA MET A 380 10.94 -3.30 2.65
C MET A 380 10.71 -2.12 3.59
N ILE A 381 10.10 -1.06 3.08
CA ILE A 381 9.69 0.12 3.85
C ILE A 381 8.16 0.19 3.81
N ASP A 382 7.54 -0.38 4.84
CA ASP A 382 6.11 -0.31 5.08
C ASP A 382 5.77 1.00 5.80
N ALA A 383 5.89 2.09 5.05
CA ALA A 383 5.62 3.45 5.51
C ALA A 383 5.01 4.33 4.42
N CYS A 384 4.32 5.38 4.87
CA CYS A 384 3.71 6.38 4.00
C CYS A 384 4.76 7.18 3.23
N LEU A 385 4.51 7.46 1.94
CA LEU A 385 5.19 8.49 1.13
C LEU A 385 6.72 8.34 0.91
N THR A 386 7.41 7.42 1.58
CA THR A 386 8.87 7.22 1.45
C THR A 386 9.29 6.84 0.02
N GLY A 387 8.38 6.23 -0.74
CA GLY A 387 8.51 5.87 -2.15
C GLY A 387 7.94 6.91 -3.12
N SER A 388 7.93 8.20 -2.75
CA SER A 388 7.44 9.32 -3.59
C SER A 388 8.34 9.59 -4.81
N TYR A 389 8.47 8.60 -5.70
CA TYR A 389 9.35 8.62 -6.87
C TYR A 389 9.00 9.66 -7.92
N GLN A 390 7.82 10.28 -7.82
CA GLN A 390 7.44 11.45 -8.57
C GLN A 390 8.30 12.68 -8.20
N LEU A 391 8.97 12.67 -7.06
CA LEU A 391 9.93 13.71 -6.65
C LEU A 391 11.34 13.38 -7.16
N ASP A 392 12.18 14.40 -7.29
CA ASP A 392 13.57 14.23 -7.71
C ASP A 392 14.46 13.72 -6.57
N ASP A 393 14.14 14.09 -5.34
CA ASP A 393 14.77 13.62 -4.11
C ASP A 393 13.70 12.93 -3.26
N TYR A 394 13.92 11.66 -2.90
CA TYR A 394 12.97 10.86 -2.15
C TYR A 394 13.68 9.73 -1.40
N LEU A 395 13.22 9.44 -0.18
CA LEU A 395 13.95 8.61 0.78
C LEU A 395 14.25 7.19 0.29
N ALA A 396 13.25 6.46 -0.21
CA ALA A 396 13.40 5.05 -0.56
C ALA A 396 14.42 4.81 -1.69
N GLY A 397 14.68 5.81 -2.54
CA GLY A 397 15.66 5.71 -3.61
C GLY A 397 17.10 5.60 -3.12
N TYR A 398 17.44 6.16 -1.96
CA TYR A 398 18.82 6.09 -1.46
C TYR A 398 19.26 4.68 -1.07
N TYR A 399 18.32 3.80 -0.75
CA TYR A 399 18.62 2.40 -0.45
C TYR A 399 19.29 1.69 -1.63
N PRO A 400 18.62 1.51 -2.79
CA PRO A 400 19.22 0.81 -3.91
C PRO A 400 20.24 1.66 -4.67
N PHE A 401 20.20 2.99 -4.64
CA PHE A 401 21.06 3.81 -5.51
C PHE A 401 22.37 4.31 -4.87
N ASN A 402 22.57 4.08 -3.56
CA ASN A 402 23.85 4.35 -2.90
C ASN A 402 24.91 3.25 -3.17
N ALA A 403 26.16 3.54 -2.79
CA ALA A 403 27.33 2.69 -3.01
C ALA A 403 27.37 1.37 -2.20
N GLY A 404 26.38 1.12 -1.33
CA GLY A 404 26.24 -0.18 -0.64
C GLY A 404 25.69 -1.28 -1.56
N LYS A 405 25.37 -2.45 -1.01
CA LYS A 405 24.95 -3.65 -1.75
C LYS A 405 23.44 -3.82 -2.01
N THR A 406 22.59 -2.91 -1.53
CA THR A 406 21.14 -3.01 -1.78
C THR A 406 20.80 -2.98 -3.27
N ILE A 407 19.90 -3.89 -3.67
CA ILE A 407 19.50 -4.11 -5.07
C ILE A 407 18.06 -3.70 -5.31
N VAL A 408 17.19 -3.93 -4.32
CA VAL A 408 15.76 -3.64 -4.42
C VAL A 408 15.23 -3.05 -3.13
N THR A 409 14.38 -2.05 -3.26
CA THR A 409 13.57 -1.51 -2.16
C THR A 409 12.10 -1.49 -2.53
N MET A 410 11.23 -2.00 -1.65
CA MET A 410 9.79 -1.78 -1.74
C MET A 410 9.42 -0.58 -0.87
N ALA A 411 8.68 0.38 -1.42
CA ALA A 411 8.11 1.51 -0.66
C ALA A 411 6.87 2.08 -1.35
N ASN A 412 6.20 3.06 -0.73
CA ASN A 412 4.90 3.54 -1.16
C ASN A 412 4.90 5.01 -1.60
N SER A 413 4.18 5.34 -2.68
CA SER A 413 4.12 6.69 -3.27
C SER A 413 3.14 7.64 -2.56
N VAL A 414 2.20 7.11 -1.78
CA VAL A 414 1.26 7.86 -0.94
C VAL A 414 1.10 7.17 0.42
N GLY A 415 0.18 7.66 1.25
CA GLY A 415 -0.09 7.10 2.58
C GLY A 415 -0.65 5.68 2.54
N VAL A 416 -0.18 4.82 3.45
CA VAL A 416 -0.56 3.41 3.58
C VAL A 416 -1.24 3.09 4.92
N LEU A 417 -1.96 1.98 4.96
CA LEU A 417 -2.59 1.46 6.18
C LEU A 417 -1.56 0.69 7.01
N GLN A 418 -1.55 0.90 8.33
CA GLN A 418 -0.65 0.15 9.23
C GLN A 418 -1.01 -1.34 9.37
N ASP A 419 -2.30 -1.68 9.23
CA ASP A 419 -2.80 -3.06 9.34
C ASP A 419 -2.79 -3.79 7.99
N LEU A 420 -1.91 -3.40 7.08
CA LEU A 420 -1.57 -4.26 5.94
C LEU A 420 -1.04 -5.60 6.44
N TRP A 421 -1.02 -6.60 5.55
CA TRP A 421 -0.26 -7.83 5.77
C TRP A 421 1.08 -7.77 5.02
N PRO A 422 2.07 -6.98 5.49
CA PRO A 422 3.30 -6.76 4.75
C PRO A 422 4.11 -8.06 4.54
N GLY A 423 3.95 -9.02 5.45
CA GLY A 423 4.55 -10.34 5.35
C GLY A 423 3.84 -11.33 4.42
N GLU A 424 2.76 -10.97 3.73
CA GLU A 424 2.03 -11.92 2.87
C GLU A 424 2.97 -12.62 1.87
N MET A 425 3.01 -13.96 1.95
CA MET A 425 3.83 -14.81 1.07
C MET A 425 5.34 -14.47 1.04
N LEU A 426 5.87 -13.75 2.03
CA LEU A 426 7.25 -13.25 2.00
C LEU A 426 8.28 -14.40 1.98
N GLY A 427 7.96 -15.56 2.58
CA GLY A 427 8.83 -16.74 2.56
C GLY A 427 9.11 -17.30 1.17
N LEU A 428 8.32 -16.96 0.14
CA LEU A 428 8.60 -17.33 -1.25
C LEU A 428 10.00 -16.86 -1.72
N LEU A 429 10.52 -15.79 -1.14
CA LEU A 429 11.84 -15.25 -1.48
C LEU A 429 12.97 -16.24 -1.19
N GLN A 430 12.86 -17.07 -0.15
CA GLN A 430 13.88 -18.09 0.17
C GLN A 430 13.90 -19.26 -0.83
N HIS A 431 12.85 -19.36 -1.65
CA HIS A 431 12.67 -20.37 -2.71
C HIS A 431 13.07 -19.84 -4.09
N GLY A 432 13.78 -18.72 -4.14
CA GLY A 432 14.27 -18.12 -5.38
C GLY A 432 13.18 -17.48 -6.24
N VAL A 433 12.00 -17.22 -5.69
CA VAL A 433 11.00 -16.38 -6.36
C VAL A 433 11.56 -14.98 -6.53
N ARG A 434 11.51 -14.46 -7.76
CA ARG A 434 11.92 -13.08 -8.04
C ARG A 434 11.05 -12.12 -7.25
N LEU A 435 11.65 -11.07 -6.69
CA LEU A 435 10.94 -10.07 -5.90
C LEU A 435 9.73 -9.51 -6.65
N GLY A 436 9.85 -9.25 -7.94
CA GLY A 436 8.73 -8.82 -8.78
C GLY A 436 7.61 -9.84 -8.86
N ASN A 437 7.90 -11.15 -8.94
CA ASN A 437 6.85 -12.17 -8.96
C ASN A 437 6.11 -12.27 -7.62
N TRP A 438 6.82 -12.20 -6.49
CA TRP A 438 6.20 -12.09 -5.17
C TRP A 438 5.35 -10.82 -5.07
N PHE A 439 5.90 -9.69 -5.50
CA PHE A 439 5.27 -8.38 -5.42
C PHE A 439 3.89 -8.31 -6.11
N LYS A 440 3.69 -9.03 -7.22
CA LYS A 440 2.37 -9.08 -7.90
C LYS A 440 1.22 -9.53 -7.02
N HIS A 441 1.51 -10.26 -5.96
CA HIS A 441 0.49 -10.78 -5.06
C HIS A 441 0.08 -9.80 -3.96
N VAL A 442 0.98 -8.88 -3.60
CA VAL A 442 0.85 -8.02 -2.42
C VAL A 442 0.71 -6.54 -2.75
N ALA A 443 0.87 -6.17 -4.04
CA ALA A 443 0.91 -4.79 -4.47
C ALA A 443 -0.45 -4.07 -4.39
N TYR A 444 -0.43 -2.87 -3.82
CA TYR A 444 -1.50 -1.88 -3.95
C TYR A 444 -1.17 -0.87 -5.07
N LEU A 445 -2.07 0.09 -5.29
CA LEU A 445 -1.88 1.14 -6.28
C LEU A 445 -0.65 2.01 -5.95
N GLU A 446 -0.36 2.22 -4.67
CA GLU A 446 0.73 3.04 -4.16
C GLU A 446 2.05 2.29 -3.97
N SER A 447 2.06 0.96 -4.00
CA SER A 447 3.26 0.16 -3.73
C SER A 447 4.17 0.10 -4.95
N HIS A 448 5.49 0.25 -4.78
CA HIS A 448 6.46 0.20 -5.90
C HIS A 448 7.75 -0.52 -5.52
N LEU A 449 8.41 -1.11 -6.52
CA LEU A 449 9.78 -1.61 -6.40
C LEU A 449 10.77 -0.60 -7.01
N PHE A 450 11.81 -0.25 -6.26
CA PHE A 450 12.92 0.60 -6.68
C PHE A 450 14.18 -0.25 -6.86
N GLY A 451 14.84 -0.13 -8.01
CA GLY A 451 15.99 -0.96 -8.37
C GLY A 451 15.63 -2.10 -9.34
N ASP A 452 16.20 -3.29 -9.15
CA ASP A 452 16.06 -4.43 -10.07
C ASP A 452 14.95 -5.40 -9.60
N PRO A 453 13.73 -5.35 -10.18
CA PRO A 453 12.63 -6.18 -9.72
C PRO A 453 12.81 -7.68 -10.05
N SER A 454 13.78 -8.04 -10.89
CA SER A 454 14.08 -9.43 -11.25
C SER A 454 15.05 -10.11 -10.28
N PHE A 455 15.57 -9.39 -9.29
CA PHE A 455 16.43 -9.98 -8.26
C PHE A 455 15.71 -11.13 -7.55
N ALA A 456 16.45 -12.21 -7.33
CA ALA A 456 16.02 -13.37 -6.56
C ALA A 456 17.16 -13.82 -5.65
N PHE A 457 16.83 -14.22 -4.43
CA PHE A 457 17.77 -14.92 -3.58
C PHE A 457 18.06 -16.32 -4.16
N THR A 458 19.23 -16.86 -3.83
CA THR A 458 19.55 -18.24 -4.17
C THR A 458 18.65 -19.17 -3.36
N PRO A 459 17.91 -20.09 -4.02
CA PRO A 459 16.93 -20.93 -3.33
C PRO A 459 17.59 -21.89 -2.35
N THR A 460 16.90 -22.16 -1.24
CA THR A 460 17.26 -23.26 -0.33
C THR A 460 16.78 -24.59 -0.94
N ALA A 461 17.66 -25.28 -1.68
CA ALA A 461 17.45 -26.64 -2.24
C ALA A 461 15.97 -27.01 -2.51
N THR A 462 15.39 -26.46 -3.58
CA THR A 462 13.99 -26.73 -3.99
C THR A 462 13.93 -27.47 -5.33
N ASP A 463 13.00 -28.42 -5.46
CA ASP A 463 12.76 -29.14 -6.72
C ASP A 463 11.73 -28.45 -7.65
N TYR A 464 11.25 -27.25 -7.30
CA TYR A 464 10.15 -26.57 -8.01
C TYR A 464 10.59 -25.21 -8.58
N ASP A 465 10.23 -24.96 -9.84
CA ASP A 465 10.46 -23.67 -10.51
C ASP A 465 9.23 -22.76 -10.35
N LEU A 466 9.12 -22.14 -9.17
CA LEU A 466 7.97 -21.29 -8.81
C LEU A 466 7.83 -20.08 -9.75
N ASN A 467 8.92 -19.47 -10.21
CA ASN A 467 8.86 -18.36 -11.17
C ASN A 467 8.15 -18.78 -12.46
N ASN A 468 8.52 -19.93 -13.02
CA ASN A 468 7.85 -20.45 -14.21
C ASN A 468 6.38 -20.79 -13.93
N HIS A 469 6.05 -21.40 -12.78
CA HIS A 469 4.67 -21.74 -12.47
C HIS A 469 3.78 -20.51 -12.29
N ILE A 470 4.26 -19.47 -11.61
CA ILE A 470 3.56 -18.19 -11.43
C ILE A 470 3.16 -17.58 -12.79
N VAL A 471 4.05 -17.66 -13.79
CA VAL A 471 3.84 -17.03 -15.11
C VAL A 471 3.08 -17.94 -16.08
N ASN A 472 3.52 -19.20 -16.22
CA ASN A 472 3.07 -20.11 -17.28
C ASN A 472 2.04 -21.14 -16.82
N SER A 473 1.83 -21.33 -15.50
CA SER A 473 0.86 -22.29 -14.94
C SER A 473 -0.32 -21.62 -14.22
N LYS A 474 -0.55 -20.32 -14.42
CA LYS A 474 -1.61 -19.52 -13.74
C LYS A 474 -3.00 -20.17 -13.76
N ALA A 475 -3.36 -20.86 -14.84
CA ALA A 475 -4.66 -21.51 -15.01
C ALA A 475 -4.64 -23.05 -14.83
N ASN A 476 -3.52 -23.63 -14.41
CA ASN A 476 -3.35 -25.09 -14.30
C ASN A 476 -3.58 -25.57 -12.87
N ALA A 477 -4.81 -26.01 -12.56
CA ALA A 477 -5.17 -26.47 -11.21
C ALA A 477 -4.31 -27.64 -10.72
N ALA A 478 -3.97 -28.61 -11.58
CA ALA A 478 -3.23 -29.81 -11.18
C ALA A 478 -1.82 -29.48 -10.66
N VAL A 479 -1.17 -28.46 -11.22
CA VAL A 479 0.13 -27.97 -10.73
C VAL A 479 0.00 -27.41 -9.32
N TRP A 480 -1.00 -26.54 -9.08
CA TRP A 480 -1.19 -25.92 -7.78
C TRP A 480 -1.72 -26.90 -6.73
N GLU A 481 -2.52 -27.89 -7.12
CA GLU A 481 -2.92 -29.00 -6.24
C GLU A 481 -1.71 -29.83 -5.79
N LYS A 482 -0.73 -30.06 -6.68
CA LYS A 482 0.52 -30.73 -6.33
C LYS A 482 1.36 -29.87 -5.38
N LEU A 483 1.50 -28.57 -5.66
CA LEU A 483 2.27 -27.64 -4.81
C LEU A 483 1.63 -27.45 -3.43
N LEU A 484 0.30 -27.56 -3.32
CA LEU A 484 -0.41 -27.48 -2.05
C LEU A 484 -0.01 -28.59 -1.06
N LEU A 485 0.54 -29.71 -1.54
CA LEU A 485 1.01 -30.80 -0.69
C LEU A 485 2.39 -30.54 -0.07
N VAL A 486 3.14 -29.56 -0.59
CA VAL A 486 4.46 -29.19 -0.05
C VAL A 486 4.30 -28.69 1.37
N ASN A 487 5.14 -29.15 2.30
CA ASN A 487 5.11 -28.72 3.70
C ASN A 487 5.84 -27.39 3.90
N ASP A 488 5.29 -26.33 3.31
CA ASP A 488 5.83 -24.98 3.37
C ASP A 488 4.66 -23.99 3.41
N ALA A 489 4.71 -23.01 4.33
CA ALA A 489 3.60 -22.12 4.61
C ALA A 489 3.25 -21.23 3.40
N ASP A 490 4.27 -20.67 2.74
CA ASP A 490 4.09 -19.71 1.65
C ASP A 490 3.80 -20.39 0.31
N ILE A 491 4.37 -21.58 0.04
CA ILE A 491 4.00 -22.37 -1.15
C ILE A 491 2.53 -22.82 -1.06
N ARG A 492 2.05 -23.19 0.13
CA ARG A 492 0.62 -23.49 0.35
C ARG A 492 -0.25 -22.26 0.17
N ALA A 493 0.16 -21.12 0.74
CA ALA A 493 -0.57 -19.85 0.58
C ALA A 493 -0.69 -19.44 -0.90
N LEU A 494 0.41 -19.49 -1.66
CA LEU A 494 0.42 -19.26 -3.10
C LEU A 494 -0.51 -20.23 -3.85
N SER A 495 -0.47 -21.52 -3.47
CA SER A 495 -1.33 -22.53 -4.08
C SER A 495 -2.81 -22.25 -3.80
N PHE A 496 -3.16 -21.79 -2.59
CA PHE A 496 -4.52 -21.37 -2.27
C PHE A 496 -4.97 -20.16 -3.08
N GLU A 497 -4.13 -19.13 -3.23
CA GLU A 497 -4.44 -17.96 -4.07
C GLU A 497 -4.75 -18.39 -5.50
N LYS A 498 -3.90 -19.23 -6.08
CA LYS A 498 -4.05 -19.72 -7.46
C LYS A 498 -5.27 -20.62 -7.63
N LEU A 499 -5.53 -21.53 -6.69
CA LEU A 499 -6.72 -22.39 -6.73
C LEU A 499 -8.01 -21.62 -6.50
N ALA A 500 -8.02 -20.62 -5.61
CA ALA A 500 -9.16 -19.73 -5.42
C ALA A 500 -9.44 -18.91 -6.69
N PHE A 501 -8.41 -18.43 -7.39
CA PHE A 501 -8.57 -17.76 -8.68
C PHE A 501 -9.19 -18.69 -9.75
N ILE A 502 -8.72 -19.94 -9.84
CA ILE A 502 -9.16 -20.91 -10.85
C ILE A 502 -10.59 -21.42 -10.55
N LYS A 503 -10.82 -21.86 -9.32
CA LYS A 503 -12.04 -22.58 -8.90
C LYS A 503 -13.12 -21.66 -8.31
N LYS A 504 -12.76 -20.40 -7.95
CA LYS A 504 -13.68 -19.39 -7.40
C LYS A 504 -14.45 -19.95 -6.19
N ALA A 505 -15.76 -19.69 -6.12
CA ALA A 505 -16.63 -20.15 -5.05
C ALA A 505 -16.59 -21.67 -4.80
N ALA A 506 -16.25 -22.49 -5.81
CA ALA A 506 -16.15 -23.94 -5.65
C ALA A 506 -14.96 -24.40 -4.78
N PHE A 507 -14.06 -23.50 -4.42
CA PHE A 507 -12.92 -23.77 -3.51
C PHE A 507 -13.17 -23.32 -2.07
N SER A 508 -14.32 -22.71 -1.80
CA SER A 508 -14.67 -22.13 -0.50
C SER A 508 -14.57 -23.16 0.65
N THR A 509 -15.15 -24.34 0.47
CA THR A 509 -15.12 -25.41 1.48
C THR A 509 -13.69 -25.84 1.82
N GLN A 510 -12.80 -25.89 0.83
CA GLN A 510 -11.40 -26.25 1.01
C GLN A 510 -10.65 -25.16 1.77
N LEU A 511 -10.93 -23.88 1.51
CA LEU A 511 -10.36 -22.77 2.29
C LEU A 511 -10.86 -22.80 3.73
N LYS A 512 -12.15 -23.06 3.97
CA LYS A 512 -12.68 -23.26 5.33
C LYS A 512 -11.97 -24.40 6.05
N ASN A 513 -11.82 -25.55 5.38
CA ASN A 513 -11.11 -26.69 5.95
C ASN A 513 -9.63 -26.34 6.21
N ALA A 514 -9.00 -25.58 5.33
CA ALA A 514 -7.63 -25.13 5.54
C ALA A 514 -7.51 -24.23 6.78
N TYR A 515 -8.42 -23.28 6.97
CA TYR A 515 -8.44 -22.45 8.16
C TYR A 515 -8.48 -23.29 9.45
N PHE A 516 -9.35 -24.30 9.55
CA PHE A 516 -9.47 -25.07 10.79
C PHE A 516 -8.38 -26.12 11.01
N ASN A 517 -7.65 -26.53 9.97
CA ASN A 517 -6.75 -27.69 10.04
C ASN A 517 -5.27 -27.38 9.71
N GLN A 518 -4.94 -26.21 9.16
CA GLN A 518 -3.55 -25.88 8.84
C GLN A 518 -2.78 -25.44 10.10
N PRO A 519 -1.56 -25.97 10.31
CA PRO A 519 -0.76 -25.62 11.48
C PRO A 519 -0.20 -24.19 11.38
N TYR A 520 0.10 -23.74 10.16
CA TYR A 520 0.72 -22.44 9.91
C TYR A 520 -0.28 -21.30 10.07
N MET A 521 0.04 -20.37 10.96
CA MET A 521 -0.68 -19.12 11.20
C MET A 521 -0.87 -18.32 9.92
N THR A 522 0.18 -18.19 9.11
CA THR A 522 0.16 -17.44 7.85
C THR A 522 -0.73 -18.10 6.80
N THR A 523 -0.72 -19.43 6.72
CA THR A 523 -1.61 -20.19 5.82
C THR A 523 -3.08 -20.08 6.24
N ARG A 524 -3.39 -20.05 7.55
CA ARG A 524 -4.76 -19.79 8.02
C ARG A 524 -5.22 -18.37 7.68
N MET A 525 -4.34 -17.38 7.81
CA MET A 525 -4.62 -16.00 7.42
C MET A 525 -4.92 -15.88 5.93
N GLU A 526 -4.14 -16.56 5.07
CA GLU A 526 -4.40 -16.61 3.62
C GLU A 526 -5.79 -17.19 3.33
N ALA A 527 -6.16 -18.29 3.99
CA ALA A 527 -7.48 -18.89 3.84
C ALA A 527 -8.61 -17.94 4.25
N LEU A 528 -8.48 -17.24 5.38
CA LEU A 528 -9.44 -16.24 5.84
C LEU A 528 -9.56 -15.08 4.84
N LYS A 529 -8.44 -14.54 4.35
CA LYS A 529 -8.42 -13.45 3.35
C LYS A 529 -9.12 -13.86 2.05
N LEU A 530 -8.84 -15.07 1.56
CA LEU A 530 -9.46 -15.59 0.33
C LEU A 530 -10.97 -15.84 0.54
N LEU A 531 -11.38 -16.34 1.71
CA LEU A 531 -12.79 -16.47 2.07
C LEU A 531 -13.51 -15.12 2.14
N ASN A 532 -12.87 -14.09 2.72
CA ASN A 532 -13.40 -12.72 2.73
C ASN A 532 -13.69 -12.21 1.31
N ARG A 533 -12.80 -12.49 0.33
CA ARG A 533 -13.04 -12.15 -1.09
C ARG A 533 -14.23 -12.90 -1.71
N LEU A 534 -14.50 -14.14 -1.27
CA LEU A 534 -15.64 -14.93 -1.75
C LEU A 534 -16.97 -14.51 -1.10
N ASP A 535 -16.92 -13.90 0.08
CA ASP A 535 -18.05 -13.30 0.81
C ASP A 535 -19.31 -14.19 0.86
N ASN A 536 -19.15 -15.41 1.39
CA ASN A 536 -20.20 -16.43 1.43
C ASN A 536 -20.39 -17.04 2.83
N ALA A 537 -21.23 -18.08 2.94
CA ALA A 537 -21.56 -18.70 4.24
C ALA A 537 -20.36 -19.37 4.94
N ASP A 538 -19.40 -19.92 4.18
CA ASP A 538 -18.18 -20.49 4.76
C ASP A 538 -17.31 -19.39 5.37
N TYR A 539 -17.20 -18.24 4.70
CA TYR A 539 -16.53 -17.06 5.22
C TYR A 539 -17.13 -16.62 6.56
N ILE A 540 -18.46 -16.46 6.64
CA ILE A 540 -19.12 -16.06 7.90
C ILE A 540 -18.87 -17.08 9.02
N THR A 541 -18.84 -18.38 8.68
CA THR A 541 -18.52 -19.45 9.64
C THR A 541 -17.09 -19.31 10.19
N VAL A 542 -16.12 -19.10 9.29
CA VAL A 542 -14.72 -18.92 9.67
C VAL A 542 -14.52 -17.62 10.45
N LEU A 543 -15.13 -16.52 10.01
CA LEU A 543 -15.02 -15.21 10.65
C LEU A 543 -15.46 -15.24 12.11
N LYS A 544 -16.57 -15.95 12.41
CA LYS A 544 -17.06 -16.15 13.78
C LYS A 544 -16.08 -16.94 14.65
N ALA A 545 -15.32 -17.86 14.07
CA ALA A 545 -14.29 -18.61 14.79
C ALA A 545 -12.98 -17.82 14.93
N ALA A 546 -12.66 -16.98 13.95
CA ALA A 546 -11.38 -16.29 13.81
C ALA A 546 -11.11 -15.21 14.87
N VAL A 547 -12.14 -14.73 15.56
CA VAL A 547 -11.98 -13.88 16.74
C VAL A 547 -11.22 -14.57 17.90
N ASN A 548 -11.12 -15.90 17.88
CA ASN A 548 -10.43 -16.71 18.88
C ASN A 548 -9.17 -17.42 18.32
N ASP A 549 -8.71 -17.12 17.10
CA ASP A 549 -7.48 -17.72 16.56
C ASP A 549 -6.27 -17.38 17.45
N PRO A 550 -5.29 -18.27 17.67
CA PRO A 550 -4.10 -17.94 18.45
C PRO A 550 -3.22 -16.86 17.81
N TYR A 551 -3.28 -16.65 16.49
CA TYR A 551 -2.53 -15.60 15.82
C TYR A 551 -3.24 -14.24 15.93
N GLU A 552 -2.57 -13.27 16.57
CA GLU A 552 -3.07 -11.91 16.77
C GLU A 552 -3.57 -11.28 15.47
N PHE A 553 -2.82 -11.45 14.38
CA PHE A 553 -3.19 -10.80 13.12
C PHE A 553 -4.52 -11.31 12.57
N ILE A 554 -4.83 -12.60 12.72
CA ILE A 554 -6.13 -13.15 12.33
C ILE A 554 -7.24 -12.54 13.18
N ARG A 555 -7.04 -12.40 14.50
CA ARG A 555 -8.03 -11.75 15.38
C ARG A 555 -8.22 -10.28 15.01
N ARG A 556 -7.12 -9.57 14.72
CA ARG A 556 -7.10 -8.17 14.29
C ARG A 556 -7.82 -7.97 12.96
N GLN A 557 -7.54 -8.78 11.94
CA GLN A 557 -8.24 -8.74 10.66
C GLN A 557 -9.71 -9.15 10.80
N SER A 558 -10.03 -10.09 11.70
CA SER A 558 -11.42 -10.46 11.99
C SER A 558 -12.22 -9.28 12.55
N ALA A 559 -11.60 -8.42 13.37
CA ALA A 559 -12.24 -7.18 13.83
C ALA A 559 -12.62 -6.27 12.65
N TYR A 560 -11.71 -6.05 11.69
CA TYR A 560 -12.00 -5.31 10.46
C TYR A 560 -13.14 -5.94 9.67
N TYR A 561 -13.04 -7.22 9.39
CA TYR A 561 -14.00 -7.98 8.59
C TYR A 561 -15.40 -8.04 9.21
N ILE A 562 -15.51 -8.07 10.54
CA ILE A 562 -16.79 -7.93 11.24
C ILE A 562 -17.34 -6.52 11.06
N GLY A 563 -16.52 -5.49 11.26
CA GLY A 563 -16.92 -4.10 11.10
C GLY A 563 -17.31 -3.72 9.67
N ASP A 564 -16.64 -4.28 8.67
CA ASP A 564 -16.94 -4.03 7.24
C ASP A 564 -18.22 -4.74 6.79
N ASN A 565 -18.62 -5.81 7.50
CA ASN A 565 -19.87 -6.51 7.26
C ASN A 565 -21.05 -5.88 7.99
N GLY A 566 -20.94 -5.70 9.31
CA GLY A 566 -21.94 -5.08 10.17
C GLY A 566 -23.19 -5.90 10.50
N GLY A 567 -23.23 -7.18 10.12
CA GLY A 567 -24.37 -8.06 10.36
C GLY A 567 -24.60 -8.34 11.85
N ASN A 568 -25.86 -8.38 12.28
CA ASN A 568 -26.22 -8.65 13.67
C ASN A 568 -25.77 -10.04 14.16
N ASP A 569 -25.61 -10.99 13.24
CA ASP A 569 -25.15 -12.34 13.55
C ASP A 569 -23.65 -12.41 13.91
N LEU A 570 -22.90 -11.34 13.65
CA LEU A 570 -21.49 -11.18 14.04
C LEU A 570 -21.30 -10.44 15.37
N ILE A 571 -22.35 -9.80 15.92
CA ILE A 571 -22.30 -9.12 17.22
C ILE A 571 -21.76 -10.03 18.33
N PRO A 572 -22.19 -11.31 18.45
CA PRO A 572 -21.63 -12.22 19.45
C PRO A 572 -20.11 -12.37 19.35
N ALA A 573 -19.58 -12.56 18.14
CA ALA A 573 -18.15 -12.73 17.90
C ALA A 573 -17.37 -11.44 18.17
N MET A 574 -17.91 -10.28 17.79
CA MET A 574 -17.32 -8.98 18.12
C MET A 574 -17.23 -8.79 19.64
N LEU A 575 -18.29 -9.12 20.39
CA LEU A 575 -18.31 -8.99 21.84
C LEU A 575 -17.33 -9.96 22.50
N ASP A 576 -17.24 -11.21 22.01
CA ASP A 576 -16.23 -12.16 22.49
C ASP A 576 -14.82 -11.60 22.28
N LEU A 577 -14.53 -11.01 21.11
CA LEU A 577 -13.26 -10.34 20.86
C LEU A 577 -13.02 -9.17 21.84
N ALA A 578 -14.01 -8.31 22.06
CA ALA A 578 -13.94 -7.15 22.94
C ALA A 578 -13.71 -7.49 24.42
N ILE A 579 -14.27 -8.62 24.86
CA ILE A 579 -14.17 -9.08 26.23
C ILE A 579 -12.84 -9.80 26.48
N THR A 580 -12.39 -10.63 25.53
CA THR A 580 -11.25 -11.54 25.73
C THR A 580 -9.90 -10.95 25.32
N ASN A 581 -9.85 -10.01 24.37
CA ASN A 581 -8.61 -9.48 23.80
C ASN A 581 -8.14 -8.16 24.42
N ARG A 582 -8.57 -7.88 25.67
CA ARG A 582 -8.27 -6.61 26.35
C ARG A 582 -6.79 -6.33 26.58
N HIS A 583 -5.92 -7.33 26.47
CA HIS A 583 -4.46 -7.18 26.55
C HIS A 583 -3.85 -6.61 25.25
N SER A 584 -4.56 -6.72 24.13
CA SER A 584 -4.08 -6.29 22.81
C SER A 584 -4.50 -4.85 22.54
N ASN A 585 -3.55 -3.91 22.62
CA ASN A 585 -3.83 -2.49 22.35
C ASN A 585 -4.34 -2.28 20.93
N ARG A 586 -3.79 -3.02 19.94
CA ARG A 586 -4.21 -2.85 18.56
C ARG A 586 -5.62 -3.35 18.32
N ILE A 587 -5.95 -4.56 18.78
CA ILE A 587 -7.30 -5.12 18.64
C ILE A 587 -8.32 -4.23 19.37
N ASN A 588 -8.05 -3.81 20.61
CA ASN A 588 -8.93 -2.90 21.35
C ASN A 588 -9.19 -1.59 20.62
N SER A 589 -8.14 -0.97 20.07
CA SER A 589 -8.27 0.25 19.27
C SER A 589 -9.14 0.03 18.03
N ARG A 590 -9.06 -1.15 17.40
CA ARG A 590 -9.95 -1.50 16.28
C ARG A 590 -11.38 -1.75 16.73
N ILE A 591 -11.60 -2.44 17.85
CA ILE A 591 -12.93 -2.70 18.40
C ILE A 591 -13.66 -1.40 18.72
N ALA A 592 -12.97 -0.45 19.36
CA ALA A 592 -13.52 0.87 19.67
C ALA A 592 -13.98 1.65 18.41
N ASN A 593 -13.42 1.34 17.23
CA ASN A 593 -13.88 1.92 15.97
C ASN A 593 -15.06 1.14 15.36
N ILE A 594 -15.01 -0.19 15.34
CA ILE A 594 -16.03 -1.00 14.66
C ILE A 594 -17.34 -1.12 15.46
N ILE A 595 -17.33 -0.86 16.77
CA ILE A 595 -18.56 -0.85 17.58
C ILE A 595 -19.54 0.21 17.05
N ASP A 596 -19.04 1.30 16.47
CA ASP A 596 -19.83 2.33 15.78
C ASP A 596 -20.51 1.80 14.50
N PHE A 597 -20.07 0.66 13.94
CA PHE A 597 -20.60 0.14 12.67
C PHE A 597 -21.72 -0.87 12.90
N MET A 598 -21.84 -1.41 14.12
CA MET A 598 -22.84 -2.40 14.49
C MET A 598 -24.19 -1.76 14.85
N ASP A 599 -25.27 -2.55 14.82
CA ASP A 599 -26.58 -2.09 15.26
C ASP A 599 -26.60 -1.84 16.78
N THR A 600 -26.76 -0.56 17.15
CA THR A 600 -26.73 -0.11 18.55
C THR A 600 -27.69 -0.89 19.45
N THR A 601 -28.93 -1.12 19.00
CA THR A 601 -29.96 -1.77 19.82
C THR A 601 -29.63 -3.24 20.04
N ALA A 602 -29.26 -3.94 18.97
CA ALA A 602 -28.88 -5.35 19.04
C ALA A 602 -27.61 -5.56 19.87
N THR A 603 -26.62 -4.66 19.75
CA THR A 603 -25.40 -4.72 20.55
C THR A 603 -25.69 -4.50 22.04
N ILE A 604 -26.49 -3.49 22.41
CA ILE A 604 -26.91 -3.26 23.80
C ILE A 604 -27.60 -4.50 24.39
N ALA A 605 -28.51 -5.12 23.64
CA ALA A 605 -29.22 -6.30 24.10
C ALA A 605 -28.28 -7.50 24.32
N ALA A 606 -27.21 -7.62 23.53
CA ALA A 606 -26.27 -8.73 23.59
C ALA A 606 -25.19 -8.60 24.68
N ILE A 607 -24.81 -7.38 25.08
CA ILE A 607 -23.70 -7.15 26.03
C ILE A 607 -23.90 -7.92 27.34
N ARG A 608 -25.05 -7.76 28.00
CA ARG A 608 -25.30 -8.38 29.32
C ARG A 608 -25.22 -9.89 29.29
N GLU A 609 -25.80 -10.50 28.25
CA GLU A 609 -25.78 -11.94 28.09
C GLU A 609 -24.36 -12.44 27.84
N LYS A 610 -23.59 -11.74 27.00
CA LYS A 610 -22.18 -12.07 26.76
C LYS A 610 -21.31 -11.94 27.99
N ILE A 611 -21.49 -10.90 28.80
CA ILE A 611 -20.75 -10.73 30.06
C ILE A 611 -21.04 -11.89 31.03
N LYS A 612 -22.31 -12.33 31.14
CA LYS A 612 -22.67 -13.48 31.99
C LYS A 612 -22.01 -14.79 31.56
N GLN A 613 -21.83 -14.99 30.25
CA GLN A 613 -21.14 -16.17 29.71
C GLN A 613 -19.64 -16.19 30.07
N HIS A 614 -19.06 -15.02 30.40
CA HIS A 614 -17.66 -14.86 30.82
C HIS A 614 -17.56 -14.74 32.35
N ASN A 615 -18.06 -15.73 33.07
CA ASN A 615 -18.15 -15.72 34.54
C ASN A 615 -16.80 -15.72 35.29
N TYR A 616 -15.68 -15.84 34.58
CA TYR A 616 -14.32 -15.75 35.13
C TYR A 616 -13.81 -14.30 35.23
N LEU A 617 -14.54 -13.32 34.70
CA LEU A 617 -14.14 -11.91 34.72
C LEU A 617 -14.27 -11.32 36.13
N VAL A 618 -13.15 -10.91 36.71
CA VAL A 618 -13.12 -10.25 38.03
C VAL A 618 -13.66 -8.82 38.02
N ASN A 619 -13.65 -8.15 36.86
CA ASN A 619 -14.13 -6.79 36.64
C ASN A 619 -15.26 -6.74 35.59
N ALA A 620 -16.15 -7.74 35.60
CA ALA A 620 -17.27 -7.86 34.67
C ALA A 620 -18.13 -6.58 34.58
N ALA A 621 -18.43 -5.97 35.72
CA ALA A 621 -19.24 -4.74 35.77
C ALA A 621 -18.57 -3.55 35.07
N ASP A 622 -17.25 -3.39 35.20
CA ASP A 622 -16.51 -2.31 34.54
C ASP A 622 -16.49 -2.53 33.01
N ILE A 623 -16.32 -3.78 32.57
CA ILE A 623 -16.35 -4.13 31.15
C ILE A 623 -17.74 -3.84 30.57
N GLU A 624 -18.81 -4.27 31.25
CA GLU A 624 -20.19 -3.95 30.85
C GLU A 624 -20.37 -2.44 30.72
N ASN A 625 -19.95 -1.67 31.74
CA ASN A 625 -20.08 -0.21 31.75
C ASN A 625 -19.33 0.46 30.60
N ILE A 626 -18.11 0.01 30.29
CA ILE A 626 -17.32 0.54 29.17
C ILE A 626 -18.03 0.27 27.84
N LEU A 627 -18.41 -0.98 27.57
CA LEU A 627 -19.08 -1.36 26.32
C LEU A 627 -20.43 -0.65 26.15
N MET A 628 -21.23 -0.57 27.21
CA MET A 628 -22.51 0.13 27.22
C MET A 628 -22.34 1.63 26.93
N ARG A 629 -21.32 2.27 27.53
CA ARG A 629 -21.01 3.68 27.28
C ARG A 629 -20.59 3.91 25.83
N GLU A 630 -19.70 3.09 25.29
CA GLU A 630 -19.20 3.20 23.92
C GLU A 630 -20.32 3.05 22.89
N VAL A 631 -21.11 1.97 22.98
CA VAL A 631 -22.22 1.73 22.04
C VAL A 631 -23.30 2.80 22.12
N THR A 632 -23.60 3.32 23.32
CA THR A 632 -24.60 4.39 23.50
C THR A 632 -24.12 5.70 22.89
N TYR A 633 -22.85 6.06 23.11
CA TYR A 633 -22.24 7.24 22.52
C TYR A 633 -22.22 7.14 20.99
N ALA A 634 -21.84 5.97 20.46
CA ALA A 634 -21.84 5.69 19.04
C ALA A 634 -23.22 5.90 18.41
N GLY A 635 -24.26 5.29 18.99
CA GLY A 635 -25.64 5.44 18.51
C GLY A 635 -26.11 6.89 18.46
N ALA A 636 -25.84 7.66 19.52
CA ALA A 636 -26.20 9.08 19.58
C ALA A 636 -25.45 9.92 18.52
N LYS A 637 -24.17 9.63 18.30
CA LYS A 637 -23.34 10.27 17.27
C LYS A 637 -23.89 9.97 15.87
N ILE A 638 -24.12 8.70 15.54
CA ILE A 638 -24.61 8.28 14.22
C ILE A 638 -25.99 8.88 13.94
N GLN A 639 -26.88 8.92 14.93
CA GLN A 639 -28.20 9.54 14.78
C GLN A 639 -28.10 11.04 14.46
N ARG A 640 -27.26 11.77 15.18
CA ARG A 640 -27.01 13.20 14.94
C ARG A 640 -26.46 13.45 13.54
N ASP A 641 -25.43 12.70 13.15
CA ASP A 641 -24.76 12.88 11.86
C ASP A 641 -25.69 12.49 10.69
N THR A 642 -26.50 11.44 10.87
CA THR A 642 -27.55 11.02 9.93
C THR A 642 -28.64 12.07 9.78
N LYS A 643 -29.04 12.73 10.87
CA LYS A 643 -30.03 13.83 10.79
C LYS A 643 -29.47 15.01 9.98
N LEU A 644 -28.21 15.38 10.22
CA LEU A 644 -27.57 16.51 9.53
C LEU A 644 -27.39 16.22 8.03
N LEU A 645 -26.97 15.01 7.65
CA LEU A 645 -26.74 14.70 6.23
C LEU A 645 -28.04 14.65 5.41
N LEU A 646 -29.17 14.29 6.03
CA LEU A 646 -30.50 14.22 5.40
C LEU A 646 -31.27 15.55 5.45
N ASP A 647 -30.80 16.55 6.20
CA ASP A 647 -31.48 17.84 6.32
C ASP A 647 -31.31 18.67 5.04
N THR A 648 -32.36 18.74 4.22
CA THR A 648 -32.37 19.52 2.97
C THR A 648 -32.22 21.02 3.17
N LYS A 649 -32.36 21.52 4.41
CA LYS A 649 -32.13 22.93 4.76
C LYS A 649 -30.69 23.21 5.22
N ALA A 650 -29.92 22.17 5.54
CA ALA A 650 -28.53 22.31 5.95
C ALA A 650 -27.62 22.70 4.78
N ALA A 651 -26.48 23.32 5.08
CA ALA A 651 -25.53 23.73 4.06
C ALA A 651 -24.97 22.50 3.31
N ALA A 652 -24.94 22.56 1.98
CA ALA A 652 -24.45 21.45 1.14
C ALA A 652 -23.01 21.03 1.50
N LYS A 653 -22.17 21.96 1.99
CA LYS A 653 -20.81 21.65 2.45
C LYS A 653 -20.81 20.74 3.70
N GLU A 654 -21.70 20.98 4.65
CA GLU A 654 -21.82 20.21 5.89
C GLU A 654 -22.44 18.83 5.61
N ARG A 655 -23.50 18.79 4.80
CA ARG A 655 -24.08 17.52 4.31
C ARG A 655 -23.02 16.68 3.60
N ARG A 656 -22.27 17.29 2.68
CA ARG A 656 -21.18 16.63 1.95
C ARG A 656 -20.09 16.10 2.87
N PHE A 657 -19.68 16.87 3.87
CA PHE A 657 -18.66 16.41 4.84
C PHE A 657 -19.09 15.11 5.50
N ASN A 658 -20.32 15.04 6.04
CA ASN A 658 -20.88 13.84 6.66
C ASN A 658 -21.04 12.67 5.66
N ILE A 659 -21.43 12.94 4.41
CA ILE A 659 -21.44 11.92 3.36
C ILE A 659 -20.03 11.36 3.14
N THR A 660 -19.03 12.23 3.00
CA THR A 660 -17.64 11.79 2.73
C THR A 660 -17.01 11.05 3.91
N THR A 661 -17.45 11.28 5.14
CA THR A 661 -16.98 10.48 6.29
C THR A 661 -17.38 9.02 6.20
N LEU A 662 -18.44 8.67 5.46
CA LEU A 662 -18.86 7.28 5.26
C LEU A 662 -17.83 6.43 4.49
N ARG A 663 -16.86 7.06 3.80
CA ARG A 663 -15.71 6.34 3.20
C ARG A 663 -14.81 5.68 4.24
N ASN A 664 -14.78 6.26 5.45
CA ASN A 664 -13.94 5.80 6.57
C ASN A 664 -14.74 5.07 7.64
N TYR A 665 -16.05 5.33 7.70
CA TYR A 665 -16.93 4.76 8.71
C TYR A 665 -18.14 4.11 8.04
N THR A 666 -18.16 2.77 7.98
CA THR A 666 -19.18 1.98 7.29
C THR A 666 -20.45 1.85 8.11
N TYR A 667 -21.14 2.96 8.40
CA TYR A 667 -22.38 2.95 9.18
C TYR A 667 -23.52 2.27 8.40
N HIS A 668 -23.63 0.94 8.54
CA HIS A 668 -24.52 0.09 7.74
C HIS A 668 -26.00 0.41 7.95
N THR A 669 -26.37 0.84 9.16
CA THR A 669 -27.75 1.20 9.51
C THR A 669 -28.26 2.45 8.79
N VAL A 670 -27.36 3.25 8.21
CA VAL A 670 -27.68 4.50 7.50
C VAL A 670 -27.91 4.27 5.99
N VAL A 671 -27.44 3.13 5.45
CA VAL A 671 -27.49 2.80 4.02
C VAL A 671 -28.89 2.96 3.40
N PRO A 672 -30.00 2.48 4.02
CA PRO A 672 -31.33 2.68 3.44
C PRO A 672 -31.70 4.14 3.20
N GLN A 673 -31.38 5.02 4.16
CA GLN A 673 -31.66 6.45 4.07
C GLN A 673 -30.83 7.12 2.96
N ILE A 674 -29.55 6.74 2.84
CA ILE A 674 -28.67 7.24 1.78
C ILE A 674 -29.16 6.79 0.40
N CYS A 675 -29.55 5.52 0.25
CA CYS A 675 -30.09 5.01 -1.00
C CYS A 675 -31.35 5.76 -1.43
N ASN A 676 -32.24 6.11 -0.48
CA ASN A 676 -33.42 6.93 -0.77
C ASN A 676 -33.03 8.35 -1.22
N MET A 677 -32.07 8.99 -0.53
CA MET A 677 -31.54 10.31 -0.90
C MET A 677 -30.93 10.31 -2.31
N ILE A 678 -30.19 9.26 -2.67
CA ILE A 678 -29.59 9.10 -4.01
C ILE A 678 -30.67 9.02 -5.11
N LEU A 679 -31.81 8.40 -4.83
CA LEU A 679 -32.91 8.23 -5.78
C LEU A 679 -33.83 9.46 -5.87
N ASP A 680 -33.76 10.40 -4.92
CA ASP A 680 -34.55 11.64 -4.97
C ASP A 680 -33.98 12.60 -6.02
N ASN A 681 -34.77 12.87 -7.06
CA ASN A 681 -34.37 13.79 -8.12
C ASN A 681 -34.43 15.27 -7.71
N ASN A 682 -35.01 15.58 -6.55
CA ASN A 682 -35.05 16.94 -6.02
C ASN A 682 -33.83 17.29 -5.15
N ASP A 683 -33.00 16.30 -4.79
CA ASP A 683 -31.77 16.56 -4.02
C ASP A 683 -30.61 16.98 -4.92
N ASP A 684 -29.61 17.62 -4.32
CA ASP A 684 -28.43 18.14 -5.01
C ASP A 684 -27.66 17.02 -5.72
N LEU A 685 -27.48 17.16 -7.04
CA LEU A 685 -26.79 16.18 -7.89
C LEU A 685 -25.39 15.83 -7.36
N GLN A 686 -24.64 16.82 -6.87
CA GLN A 686 -23.28 16.60 -6.39
C GLN A 686 -23.26 15.89 -5.02
N LEU A 687 -24.29 16.03 -4.19
CA LEU A 687 -24.47 15.23 -2.97
C LEU A 687 -24.86 13.79 -3.32
N ARG A 688 -25.74 13.58 -4.29
CA ARG A 688 -26.12 12.25 -4.79
C ARG A 688 -24.92 11.47 -5.35
N ILE A 689 -24.08 12.13 -6.15
CA ILE A 689 -22.82 11.55 -6.66
C ILE A 689 -21.86 11.22 -5.50
N ALA A 690 -21.65 12.15 -4.57
CA ALA A 690 -20.78 11.92 -3.41
C ALA A 690 -21.28 10.75 -2.53
N ALA A 691 -22.60 10.60 -2.40
CA ALA A 691 -23.20 9.51 -1.65
C ALA A 691 -23.00 8.15 -2.31
N LEU A 692 -23.18 8.05 -3.64
CA LEU A 692 -22.87 6.82 -4.37
C LEU A 692 -21.39 6.45 -4.28
N GLU A 693 -20.51 7.44 -4.37
CA GLU A 693 -19.07 7.21 -4.21
C GLU A 693 -18.74 6.76 -2.80
N ALA A 694 -19.31 7.37 -1.76
CA ALA A 694 -19.09 6.93 -0.39
C ALA A 694 -19.60 5.49 -0.16
N LEU A 695 -20.76 5.14 -0.71
CA LEU A 695 -21.32 3.78 -0.64
C LEU A 695 -20.51 2.74 -1.43
N SER A 696 -19.59 3.14 -2.30
CA SER A 696 -18.71 2.19 -2.99
C SER A 696 -17.72 1.50 -2.04
N TRP A 697 -17.46 2.08 -0.87
CA TRP A 697 -16.59 1.52 0.16
C TRP A 697 -17.26 0.42 1.02
N PHE A 698 -18.52 0.06 0.74
CA PHE A 698 -19.31 -0.91 1.51
C PHE A 698 -19.24 -2.33 0.89
N THR A 699 -18.05 -2.74 0.45
CA THR A 699 -17.80 -3.98 -0.34
C THR A 699 -18.21 -5.28 0.36
N HIS A 700 -18.15 -5.32 1.69
CA HIS A 700 -18.52 -6.49 2.50
C HIS A 700 -19.80 -6.29 3.31
N SER A 701 -20.46 -5.14 3.17
CA SER A 701 -21.62 -4.80 4.00
C SER A 701 -22.76 -5.80 3.80
N TYR A 702 -23.43 -6.20 4.88
CA TYR A 702 -24.69 -6.95 4.79
C TYR A 702 -25.79 -6.20 4.01
N ARG A 703 -25.64 -4.88 3.80
CA ARG A 703 -26.52 -4.02 3.00
C ARG A 703 -26.09 -3.88 1.53
N LYS A 704 -24.98 -4.49 1.12
CA LYS A 704 -24.47 -4.48 -0.26
C LYS A 704 -25.55 -4.74 -1.33
N PRO A 705 -26.47 -5.73 -1.18
CA PRO A 705 -27.53 -5.95 -2.17
C PRO A 705 -28.43 -4.72 -2.42
N LEU A 706 -28.70 -3.90 -1.39
CA LEU A 706 -29.51 -2.69 -1.51
C LEU A 706 -28.78 -1.59 -2.30
N ILE A 707 -27.46 -1.48 -2.11
CA ILE A 707 -26.64 -0.50 -2.83
C ILE A 707 -26.58 -0.85 -4.32
N ILE A 708 -26.36 -2.14 -4.64
CA ILE A 708 -26.41 -2.65 -6.02
C ILE A 708 -27.78 -2.40 -6.65
N GLN A 709 -28.87 -2.69 -5.94
CA GLN A 709 -30.23 -2.43 -6.43
C GLN A 709 -30.46 -0.94 -6.71
N THR A 710 -29.89 -0.06 -5.88
CA THR A 710 -29.97 1.40 -6.07
C THR A 710 -29.24 1.83 -7.34
N CYS A 711 -28.03 1.29 -7.58
CA CYS A 711 -27.28 1.51 -8.82
C CYS A 711 -28.08 1.02 -10.04
N ASP A 712 -28.69 -0.17 -9.96
CA ASP A 712 -29.51 -0.71 -11.05
C ASP A 712 -30.74 0.15 -11.35
N LYS A 713 -31.40 0.69 -10.33
CA LYS A 713 -32.54 1.61 -10.50
C LYS A 713 -32.10 2.88 -11.23
N LEU A 714 -30.97 3.47 -10.84
CA LEU A 714 -30.40 4.64 -11.52
C LEU A 714 -30.06 4.35 -12.99
N LEU A 715 -29.39 3.24 -13.25
CA LEU A 715 -28.94 2.87 -14.60
C LEU A 715 -30.09 2.57 -15.57
N ARG A 716 -31.30 2.29 -15.07
CA ARG A 716 -32.52 2.12 -15.87
C ARG A 716 -33.27 3.43 -16.13
N GLN A 717 -32.88 4.55 -15.51
CA GLN A 717 -33.55 5.84 -15.75
C GLN A 717 -33.25 6.35 -17.16
N PRO A 718 -34.28 6.72 -17.95
CA PRO A 718 -34.08 7.16 -19.35
C PRO A 718 -33.22 8.42 -19.51
N ALA A 719 -33.25 9.33 -18.53
CA ALA A 719 -32.60 10.63 -18.57
C ALA A 719 -31.69 10.87 -17.34
N ILE A 720 -30.84 9.89 -17.04
CA ILE A 720 -29.84 10.02 -15.96
C ILE A 720 -28.69 10.96 -16.35
N ASP A 721 -28.25 11.80 -15.43
CA ASP A 721 -27.07 12.64 -15.60
C ASP A 721 -25.81 11.80 -15.88
N PRO A 722 -24.94 12.18 -16.84
CA PRO A 722 -23.77 11.38 -17.20
C PRO A 722 -22.78 11.14 -16.05
N GLN A 723 -22.59 12.11 -15.14
CA GLN A 723 -21.68 11.94 -13.99
C GLN A 723 -22.28 10.99 -12.97
N LEU A 724 -23.60 11.09 -12.72
CA LEU A 724 -24.31 10.18 -11.84
C LEU A 724 -24.30 8.75 -12.40
N LYS A 725 -24.49 8.60 -13.72
CA LYS A 725 -24.41 7.31 -14.42
C LYS A 725 -23.00 6.70 -14.29
N ALA A 726 -21.96 7.48 -14.53
CA ALA A 726 -20.57 7.03 -14.42
C ALA A 726 -20.26 6.55 -12.99
N GLN A 727 -20.67 7.31 -11.97
CA GLN A 727 -20.46 6.90 -10.59
C GLN A 727 -21.30 5.66 -10.22
N ALA A 728 -22.53 5.53 -10.70
CA ALA A 728 -23.35 4.33 -10.48
C ALA A 728 -22.72 3.07 -11.09
N ILE A 729 -22.13 3.16 -12.30
CA ILE A 729 -21.38 2.05 -12.92
C ILE A 729 -20.18 1.68 -12.04
N ARG A 730 -19.39 2.67 -11.62
CA ARG A 730 -18.20 2.46 -10.79
C ARG A 730 -18.56 1.80 -9.46
N THR A 731 -19.51 2.38 -8.73
CA THR A 731 -19.99 1.84 -7.45
C THR A 731 -20.49 0.41 -7.62
N LYS A 732 -21.26 0.11 -8.68
CA LYS A 732 -21.70 -1.26 -8.94
C LYS A 732 -20.54 -2.22 -9.19
N ASN A 733 -19.56 -1.84 -10.02
CA ASN A 733 -18.41 -2.68 -10.34
C ASN A 733 -17.46 -2.90 -9.14
N MET A 734 -17.44 -1.99 -8.16
CA MET A 734 -16.69 -2.19 -6.91
C MET A 734 -17.35 -3.19 -5.96
N LEU A 735 -18.67 -3.38 -6.07
CA LEU A 735 -19.46 -4.24 -5.18
C LEU A 735 -19.72 -5.65 -5.76
N GLN A 736 -19.24 -5.91 -6.98
CA GLN A 736 -19.37 -7.18 -7.72
C GLN A 736 -18.02 -7.86 -7.84
#